data_AF-A0A811KIQ6-F1
#
_entry.id   AF-A0A811KIQ6-F1
#
_cell.length_a   1.000
_cell.length_b   1.000
_cell.length_c   1.000
_cell.angle_alpha   90.00
_cell.angle_beta   90.00
_cell.angle_gamma   90.00
#
_symmetry.space_group_name_H-M   'P 1'
#
loop_
_entity.id
_entity.type
_entity.pdbx_description
1 polymer ?
#
loop_
_entity_poly.entity_id
_entity_poly.type
_entity_poly.pdbx_seq_one_letter_code
_entity_poly.pdbx_strand_id
1 'polypeptide(L)'
;MRVSFRRLFYLVAFTFGIIWVVFNLSYEQEVSVSSLPEHLLCVLIPFRNVEHELSVLVPELNQFLDNQDVKHKFVVLNQTDSYRFNRASLINVGWIEGEKMGCDYMVMHDVDIVPLNPELNYRYLEEGTVRHISAGDYHPIKRYNYKKFIGGVLMLNMRDFKKLNGMSNKYWGWGLEDDEFYLRMKELNMTSHIERPRHLKTDRKNTFKHVHGPERKRDYAMIGNQKKMSRKRDRIMMSDERPDSRGSMGSDDLFEDSLLQVKKWSGMGCESPSPQRRQLSFNEMPIQHDKHLRSMKELLTTMDNQADPNTHIEFKEKTHILCARFLGGAWKTVSLENLKIVRVKGGMSNMLFLCRLSENHPPVRTEPDKVLLRVYFNPETESHLVAESVIFTLLSERHLGPKLYGIFSGGRLEEYIPSRPLTVDEISAPSISMKIAKRIARVHQLEVPIWKEPDYICDALERWFTQLKRVTQPGQVFEMPEKYTEWSPKSLTVDDLWTQIEGLRPLIAKSKSPVAFCHNDLQEGNILLPKASSGNIRMPSVSEDTKPTNSLTAFNPMDPRLVLIDFEYAAYNYRGFDFASHFVEYTIKYDVEDYPNYEFLPERFPTKEHMFEFMSSYIREIQPNATDAVVNSQAENMVKETIPFIAVSHLFWGVWGLLQVELSPVGFGFAEYGRDRLGLYYKNKDLLKKFEE
;
A
#
# COMPACT_ATOMS: atom_id res chain seq x y z
N MET A 1 54.29 -71.99 -7.08
CA MET A 1 53.45 -71.17 -6.15
C MET A 1 54.19 -69.96 -5.53
N ARG A 2 54.98 -69.18 -6.30
CA ARG A 2 55.49 -67.86 -5.84
C ARG A 2 55.48 -66.76 -6.91
N VAL A 3 55.01 -67.04 -8.13
CA VAL A 3 55.04 -66.09 -9.27
C VAL A 3 53.66 -65.50 -9.59
N SER A 4 52.56 -66.13 -9.17
CA SER A 4 51.19 -65.65 -9.45
C SER A 4 50.72 -64.56 -8.48
N PHE A 5 51.18 -64.56 -7.22
CA PHE A 5 50.83 -63.52 -6.24
C PHE A 5 51.47 -62.15 -6.53
N ARG A 6 52.68 -62.12 -7.10
CA ARG A 6 53.35 -60.85 -7.43
C ARG A 6 52.63 -60.09 -8.55
N ARG A 7 52.13 -60.77 -9.59
CA ARG A 7 51.41 -60.10 -10.69
C ARG A 7 50.06 -59.54 -10.25
N LEU A 8 49.34 -60.20 -9.35
CA LEU A 8 48.09 -59.69 -8.81
C LEU A 8 48.32 -58.48 -7.87
N PHE A 9 49.40 -58.51 -7.08
CA PHE A 9 49.77 -57.40 -6.21
C PHE A 9 50.20 -56.14 -7.01
N TYR A 10 50.96 -56.31 -8.10
CA TYR A 10 51.31 -55.19 -8.98
C TYR A 10 50.11 -54.65 -9.76
N LEU A 11 49.16 -55.50 -10.16
CA LEU A 11 47.96 -55.03 -10.87
C LEU A 11 47.03 -54.24 -9.93
N VAL A 12 46.85 -54.69 -8.68
CA VAL A 12 46.05 -53.99 -7.66
C VAL A 12 46.75 -52.71 -7.17
N ALA A 13 48.07 -52.72 -7.00
CA ALA A 13 48.83 -51.52 -6.64
C ALA A 13 48.86 -50.48 -7.77
N PHE A 14 48.87 -50.91 -9.04
CA PHE A 14 48.83 -50.01 -10.19
C PHE A 14 47.43 -49.41 -10.41
N THR A 15 46.36 -50.16 -10.18
CA THR A 15 44.99 -49.61 -10.23
C THR A 15 44.70 -48.68 -9.06
N PHE A 16 45.14 -49.01 -7.83
CA PHE A 16 45.04 -48.08 -6.70
C PHE A 16 45.94 -46.85 -6.86
N GLY A 17 47.13 -47.00 -7.46
CA GLY A 17 48.02 -45.88 -7.77
C GLY A 17 47.45 -44.94 -8.83
N ILE A 18 46.81 -45.46 -9.88
CA ILE A 18 46.12 -44.64 -10.88
C ILE A 18 44.88 -43.98 -10.28
N ILE A 19 44.09 -44.68 -9.46
CA ILE A 19 42.92 -44.07 -8.80
C ILE A 19 43.37 -43.00 -7.80
N TRP A 20 44.46 -43.20 -7.06
CA TRP A 20 45.01 -42.20 -6.13
C TRP A 20 45.63 -41.01 -6.86
N VAL A 21 46.31 -41.22 -8.00
CA VAL A 21 46.85 -40.13 -8.84
C VAL A 21 45.72 -39.38 -9.56
N VAL A 22 44.66 -40.05 -10.02
CA VAL A 22 43.47 -39.39 -10.59
C VAL A 22 42.67 -38.64 -9.52
N PHE A 23 42.53 -39.19 -8.30
CA PHE A 23 41.89 -38.48 -7.18
C PHE A 23 42.73 -37.31 -6.66
N ASN A 24 44.07 -37.43 -6.61
CA ASN A 24 44.95 -36.32 -6.19
C ASN A 24 45.27 -35.31 -7.31
N LEU A 25 45.11 -35.66 -8.58
CA LEU A 25 45.04 -34.67 -9.68
C LEU A 25 43.67 -33.98 -9.73
N SER A 26 42.67 -34.47 -8.99
CA SER A 26 41.34 -33.88 -8.89
C SER A 26 41.09 -33.18 -7.53
N TYR A 27 42.09 -33.12 -6.65
CA TYR A 27 41.95 -32.50 -5.33
C TYR A 27 43.19 -31.63 -5.03
N GLU A 28 42.94 -30.32 -4.97
CA GLU A 28 43.83 -29.25 -4.51
C GLU A 28 45.02 -28.83 -5.39
N GLN A 29 44.67 -28.09 -6.45
CA GLN A 29 44.96 -26.66 -6.41
C GLN A 29 43.69 -25.92 -6.83
N GLU A 30 42.75 -25.75 -5.90
CA GLU A 30 41.90 -24.56 -5.94
C GLU A 30 42.85 -23.38 -5.68
N VAL A 31 43.48 -22.93 -6.77
CA VAL A 31 43.77 -21.50 -6.90
C VAL A 31 42.46 -20.84 -6.51
N SER A 32 42.45 -20.05 -5.44
CA SER A 32 41.36 -19.13 -5.19
C SER A 32 41.29 -18.22 -6.41
N VAL A 33 40.53 -18.65 -7.42
CA VAL A 33 39.93 -17.75 -8.37
C VAL A 33 39.11 -16.89 -7.45
N SER A 34 39.61 -15.68 -7.16
CA SER A 34 38.81 -14.64 -6.55
C SER A 34 37.54 -14.61 -7.37
N SER A 35 36.46 -15.22 -6.87
CA SER A 35 35.17 -15.16 -7.52
C SER A 35 34.93 -13.68 -7.65
N LEU A 36 34.93 -13.18 -8.89
CA LEU A 36 34.64 -11.79 -9.16
C LEU A 36 33.36 -11.47 -8.38
N PRO A 37 33.31 -10.35 -7.65
CA PRO A 37 32.15 -10.01 -6.85
C PRO A 37 30.91 -10.17 -7.71
N GLU A 38 29.95 -10.90 -7.17
CA GLU A 38 28.78 -11.27 -7.95
C GLU A 38 27.90 -10.03 -8.13
N HIS A 39 27.86 -9.51 -9.35
CA HIS A 39 27.22 -8.23 -9.64
C HIS A 39 25.72 -8.39 -9.93
N LEU A 40 24.92 -7.48 -9.39
CA LEU A 40 23.47 -7.47 -9.55
C LEU A 40 23.01 -6.37 -10.52
N LEU A 41 22.35 -6.79 -11.61
CA LEU A 41 21.72 -5.90 -12.60
C LEU A 41 20.33 -5.44 -12.15
N CYS A 42 20.06 -4.13 -12.23
CA CYS A 42 18.72 -3.57 -12.13
C CYS A 42 18.13 -3.30 -13.53
N VAL A 43 17.09 -4.02 -13.91
CA VAL A 43 16.36 -3.79 -15.18
C VAL A 43 15.23 -2.80 -14.91
N LEU A 44 15.40 -1.55 -15.34
CA LEU A 44 14.41 -0.49 -15.18
C LEU A 44 13.52 -0.42 -16.40
N ILE A 45 12.21 -0.62 -16.21
CA ILE A 45 11.22 -0.64 -17.30
C ILE A 45 10.19 0.46 -17.05
N PRO A 46 10.37 1.67 -17.63
CA PRO A 46 9.34 2.71 -17.65
C PRO A 46 8.09 2.22 -18.39
N PHE A 47 6.94 2.37 -17.76
CA PHE A 47 5.69 1.75 -18.18
C PHE A 47 4.51 2.71 -18.05
N ARG A 48 3.60 2.72 -19.04
CA ARG A 48 2.27 3.35 -18.96
C ARG A 48 1.32 2.81 -20.03
N ASN A 49 0.21 2.19 -19.63
CA ASN A 49 -0.84 1.66 -20.51
C ASN A 49 -0.30 0.75 -21.64
N VAL A 50 0.67 -0.11 -21.29
CA VAL A 50 1.41 -1.01 -22.21
C VAL A 50 1.51 -2.43 -21.65
N GLU A 51 0.41 -2.94 -21.09
CA GLU A 51 0.39 -4.27 -20.46
C GLU A 51 0.83 -5.37 -21.42
N HIS A 52 0.44 -5.29 -22.69
CA HIS A 52 0.80 -6.30 -23.68
C HIS A 52 2.30 -6.38 -23.90
N GLU A 53 2.97 -5.25 -24.11
CA GLU A 53 4.42 -5.20 -24.32
C GLU A 53 5.18 -5.70 -23.10
N LEU A 54 4.74 -5.30 -21.90
CA LEU A 54 5.34 -5.76 -20.66
C LEU A 54 5.19 -7.28 -20.47
N SER A 55 4.01 -7.82 -20.78
CA SER A 55 3.72 -9.26 -20.68
C SER A 55 4.57 -10.11 -21.63
N VAL A 56 5.03 -9.53 -22.74
CA VAL A 56 5.95 -10.18 -23.69
C VAL A 56 7.40 -9.96 -23.25
N LEU A 57 7.78 -8.74 -22.87
CA LEU A 57 9.17 -8.40 -22.58
C LEU A 57 9.71 -9.12 -21.35
N VAL A 58 9.01 -9.09 -20.21
CA VAL A 58 9.57 -9.56 -18.93
C VAL A 58 9.94 -11.04 -18.96
N PRO A 59 9.09 -11.97 -19.43
CA PRO A 59 9.45 -13.39 -19.50
C PRO A 59 10.62 -13.66 -20.45
N GLU A 60 10.59 -13.06 -21.65
CA GLU A 60 11.62 -13.24 -22.67
C GLU A 60 12.97 -12.68 -22.21
N LEU A 61 12.97 -11.49 -21.59
CA LEU A 61 14.17 -10.86 -21.07
C LEU A 61 14.73 -11.60 -19.85
N ASN A 62 13.88 -12.12 -18.97
CA ASN A 62 14.34 -12.94 -17.84
C ASN A 62 15.09 -14.17 -18.35
N GLN A 63 14.49 -14.92 -19.27
CA GLN A 63 15.14 -16.08 -19.90
C GLN A 63 16.43 -15.70 -20.65
N PHE A 64 16.42 -14.56 -21.35
CA PHE A 64 17.60 -14.06 -22.06
C PHE A 64 18.76 -13.76 -21.10
N LEU A 65 18.48 -13.13 -19.96
CA LEU A 65 19.48 -12.79 -18.94
C LEU A 65 19.98 -14.03 -18.18
N ASP A 66 19.10 -14.97 -17.87
CA ASP A 66 19.46 -16.26 -17.26
C ASP A 66 20.42 -17.05 -18.16
N ASN A 67 20.16 -17.07 -19.48
CA ASN A 67 21.06 -17.70 -20.45
C ASN A 67 22.45 -17.03 -20.54
N GLN A 68 22.58 -15.81 -20.03
CA GLN A 68 23.87 -15.09 -19.95
C GLN A 68 24.53 -15.19 -18.58
N ASP A 69 23.92 -15.89 -17.63
CA ASP A 69 24.35 -15.96 -16.23
C ASP A 69 24.43 -14.56 -15.59
N VAL A 70 23.41 -13.74 -15.85
CA VAL A 70 23.31 -12.39 -15.30
C VAL A 70 22.32 -12.40 -14.15
N LYS A 71 22.79 -12.20 -12.91
CA LYS A 71 21.90 -11.95 -11.78
C LYS A 71 21.20 -10.61 -11.93
N HIS A 72 19.87 -10.62 -11.85
CA HIS A 72 19.09 -9.43 -12.16
C HIS A 72 17.83 -9.29 -11.31
N LYS A 73 17.32 -8.06 -11.22
CA LYS A 73 16.01 -7.70 -10.67
C LYS A 73 15.28 -6.79 -11.64
N PHE A 74 13.98 -7.04 -11.83
CA PHE A 74 13.11 -6.17 -12.61
C PHE A 74 12.45 -5.11 -11.71
N VAL A 75 12.50 -3.86 -12.18
CA VAL A 75 11.83 -2.71 -11.58
C VAL A 75 10.92 -2.10 -12.63
N VAL A 76 9.63 -2.42 -12.56
CA VAL A 76 8.61 -1.88 -13.46
C VAL A 76 8.08 -0.58 -12.88
N LEU A 77 8.26 0.51 -13.62
CA LEU A 77 8.02 1.88 -13.17
C LEU A 77 6.77 2.41 -13.85
N ASN A 78 5.62 2.29 -13.17
CA ASN A 78 4.32 2.66 -13.72
C ASN A 78 3.94 4.10 -13.37
N GLN A 79 3.75 4.94 -14.39
CA GLN A 79 3.18 6.28 -14.21
C GLN A 79 1.65 6.20 -14.17
N THR A 80 1.06 6.54 -13.03
CA THR A 80 -0.39 6.38 -12.79
C THR A 80 -1.20 7.66 -12.94
N ASP A 81 -0.54 8.82 -12.98
CA ASP A 81 -1.21 10.11 -13.21
C ASP A 81 -1.72 10.27 -14.66
N SER A 82 -2.51 11.33 -14.87
CA SER A 82 -3.07 11.69 -16.18
C SER A 82 -2.16 12.61 -17.00
N TYR A 83 -1.01 13.05 -16.48
CA TYR A 83 -0.07 13.93 -17.21
C TYR A 83 0.55 13.22 -18.41
N ARG A 84 1.34 13.89 -19.24
CA ARG A 84 2.02 13.21 -20.36
C ARG A 84 3.07 12.22 -19.83
N PHE A 85 3.47 11.22 -20.62
CA PHE A 85 4.45 10.25 -20.13
C PHE A 85 5.81 10.91 -19.84
N ASN A 86 6.38 10.68 -18.67
CA ASN A 86 7.68 11.21 -18.23
C ASN A 86 8.65 10.06 -17.93
N ARG A 87 9.26 9.55 -19.01
CA ARG A 87 10.20 8.43 -18.96
C ARG A 87 11.41 8.70 -18.05
N ALA A 88 11.95 9.92 -18.10
CA ALA A 88 13.11 10.32 -17.32
C ALA A 88 12.84 10.32 -15.81
N SER A 89 11.69 10.85 -15.38
CA SER A 89 11.28 10.81 -13.97
C SER A 89 11.16 9.38 -13.45
N LEU A 90 10.55 8.49 -14.25
CA LEU A 90 10.45 7.07 -13.90
C LEU A 90 11.83 6.43 -13.73
N ILE A 91 12.76 6.66 -14.66
CA ILE A 91 14.11 6.10 -14.58
C ILE A 91 14.86 6.62 -13.34
N ASN A 92 14.70 7.90 -13.00
CA ASN A 92 15.28 8.47 -11.78
C ASN A 92 14.79 7.77 -10.52
N VAL A 93 13.48 7.50 -10.42
CA VAL A 93 12.90 6.71 -9.32
C VAL A 93 13.41 5.27 -9.35
N GLY A 94 13.52 4.67 -10.53
CA GLY A 94 14.07 3.33 -10.70
C GLY A 94 15.51 3.19 -10.21
N TRP A 95 16.33 4.22 -10.39
CA TRP A 95 17.67 4.27 -9.82
C TRP A 95 17.65 4.30 -8.28
N ILE A 96 16.77 5.11 -7.66
CA ILE A 96 16.62 5.15 -6.20
C ILE A 96 16.24 3.77 -5.66
N GLU A 97 15.31 3.08 -6.32
CA GLU A 97 14.89 1.74 -5.93
C GLU A 97 15.95 0.68 -6.19
N GLY A 98 16.72 0.80 -7.28
CA GLY A 98 17.87 -0.05 -7.55
C GLY A 98 18.96 0.08 -6.48
N GLU A 99 19.23 1.30 -6.00
CA GLU A 99 20.20 1.56 -4.91
C GLU A 99 19.74 0.87 -3.62
N LYS A 100 18.45 0.98 -3.27
CA LYS A 100 17.87 0.25 -2.11
C LYS A 100 17.95 -1.27 -2.24
N MET A 101 17.92 -1.80 -3.46
CA MET A 101 17.98 -3.23 -3.75
C MET A 101 19.39 -3.81 -3.79
N GLY A 102 20.42 -2.96 -3.62
CA GLY A 102 21.82 -3.35 -3.66
C GLY A 102 22.33 -3.66 -5.07
N CYS A 103 21.73 -3.07 -6.11
CA CYS A 103 22.18 -3.28 -7.49
C CYS A 103 23.50 -2.54 -7.74
N ASP A 104 24.40 -3.14 -8.53
CA ASP A 104 25.69 -2.54 -8.88
C ASP A 104 25.60 -1.69 -10.16
N TYR A 105 24.74 -2.12 -11.09
CA TYR A 105 24.55 -1.49 -12.39
C TYR A 105 23.09 -1.61 -12.84
N MET A 106 22.68 -0.76 -13.77
CA MET A 106 21.31 -0.68 -14.25
C MET A 106 21.24 -0.64 -15.77
N VAL A 107 20.15 -1.19 -16.31
CA VAL A 107 19.75 -1.00 -17.69
C VAL A 107 18.41 -0.27 -17.74
N MET A 108 18.38 0.87 -18.43
CA MET A 108 17.18 1.58 -18.83
C MET A 108 16.64 0.87 -20.07
N HIS A 109 15.46 0.25 -19.96
CA HIS A 109 14.96 -0.64 -20.99
C HIS A 109 13.60 -0.18 -21.51
N ASP A 110 13.51 0.12 -22.80
CA ASP A 110 12.23 0.39 -23.46
C ASP A 110 11.38 -0.88 -23.53
N VAL A 111 10.10 -0.76 -23.14
CA VAL A 111 9.19 -1.89 -22.99
C VAL A 111 8.90 -2.63 -24.31
N ASP A 112 9.07 -1.96 -25.46
CA ASP A 112 8.75 -2.48 -26.79
C ASP A 112 9.96 -3.10 -27.53
N ILE A 113 11.15 -3.17 -26.93
CA ILE A 113 12.38 -3.66 -27.59
C ILE A 113 12.83 -4.98 -26.98
N VAL A 114 12.36 -6.12 -27.48
CA VAL A 114 12.75 -7.44 -26.93
C VAL A 114 14.03 -7.96 -27.63
N PRO A 115 15.11 -8.32 -26.89
CA PRO A 115 16.35 -8.81 -27.51
C PRO A 115 16.15 -10.21 -28.12
N LEU A 116 16.63 -10.39 -29.35
CA LEU A 116 16.60 -11.70 -30.05
C LEU A 116 18.00 -12.28 -30.29
N ASN A 117 19.00 -11.43 -30.50
CA ASN A 117 20.36 -11.88 -30.76
C ASN A 117 21.09 -12.19 -29.43
N PRO A 118 21.52 -13.45 -29.18
CA PRO A 118 22.22 -13.84 -27.95
C PRO A 118 23.59 -13.16 -27.75
N GLU A 119 24.17 -12.55 -28.79
CA GLU A 119 25.44 -11.81 -28.72
C GLU A 119 25.27 -10.41 -28.07
N LEU A 120 24.05 -9.96 -27.75
CA LEU A 120 23.81 -8.70 -27.03
C LEU A 120 24.21 -8.84 -25.56
N ASN A 121 25.16 -8.04 -25.08
CA ASN A 121 25.79 -8.25 -23.77
C ASN A 121 25.18 -7.42 -22.62
N TYR A 122 24.53 -8.08 -21.66
CA TYR A 122 23.99 -7.47 -20.42
C TYR A 122 24.85 -7.69 -19.17
N ARG A 123 26.04 -8.27 -19.31
CA ARG A 123 26.96 -8.49 -18.19
C ARG A 123 27.48 -7.18 -17.62
N TYR A 124 27.95 -7.25 -16.38
CA TYR A 124 28.51 -6.13 -15.63
C TYR A 124 29.47 -5.28 -16.47
N LEU A 125 29.46 -3.98 -16.19
CA LEU A 125 30.29 -2.98 -16.82
C LEU A 125 31.00 -2.14 -15.74
N GLU A 126 32.27 -1.84 -15.96
CA GLU A 126 33.06 -1.06 -15.02
C GLU A 126 32.62 0.41 -14.99
N GLU A 127 32.83 1.05 -13.84
CA GLU A 127 32.54 2.47 -13.64
C GLU A 127 33.25 3.34 -14.69
N GLY A 128 32.53 4.29 -15.28
CA GLY A 128 32.98 5.13 -16.39
C GLY A 128 32.62 4.58 -17.78
N THR A 129 32.16 3.33 -17.89
CA THR A 129 31.71 2.72 -19.15
C THR A 129 30.20 2.89 -19.31
N VAL A 130 29.71 3.07 -20.54
CA VAL A 130 28.28 3.03 -20.85
C VAL A 130 28.05 2.09 -22.02
N ARG A 131 27.10 1.17 -21.91
CA ARG A 131 26.76 0.25 -23.01
C ARG A 131 25.39 0.58 -23.57
N HIS A 132 25.35 0.99 -24.83
CA HIS A 132 24.11 1.23 -25.55
C HIS A 132 23.79 0.00 -26.40
N ILE A 133 22.87 -0.82 -25.89
CA ILE A 133 22.53 -2.14 -26.44
C ILE A 133 21.70 -2.00 -27.72
N SER A 134 20.69 -1.13 -27.75
CA SER A 134 19.85 -0.87 -28.93
C SER A 134 20.41 0.18 -29.89
N ALA A 135 21.72 0.12 -30.19
CA ALA A 135 22.40 1.18 -30.92
C ALA A 135 22.39 1.02 -32.46
N GLY A 136 22.39 2.16 -33.15
CA GLY A 136 22.88 2.28 -34.54
C GLY A 136 22.05 1.50 -35.56
N ASP A 137 22.73 0.68 -36.37
CA ASP A 137 22.11 -0.08 -37.46
C ASP A 137 21.16 -1.19 -36.99
N TYR A 138 21.26 -1.58 -35.71
CA TYR A 138 20.46 -2.64 -35.10
C TYR A 138 19.16 -2.15 -34.47
N HIS A 139 19.00 -0.85 -34.23
CA HIS A 139 17.78 -0.30 -33.65
C HIS A 139 16.59 -0.55 -34.61
N PRO A 140 15.43 -1.04 -34.14
CA PRO A 140 14.29 -1.37 -35.01
C PRO A 140 13.81 -0.22 -35.90
N ILE A 141 13.88 1.01 -35.38
CA ILE A 141 13.44 2.22 -36.07
C ILE A 141 14.64 2.98 -36.69
N LYS A 142 14.66 3.08 -38.03
CA LYS A 142 15.75 3.65 -38.85
C LYS A 142 16.23 5.05 -38.42
N ARG A 143 15.31 5.92 -37.99
CA ARG A 143 15.63 7.34 -37.69
C ARG A 143 16.54 7.55 -36.49
N TYR A 144 16.71 6.53 -35.65
CA TYR A 144 17.56 6.58 -34.46
C TYR A 144 19.01 6.15 -34.72
N ASN A 145 19.35 5.90 -35.99
CA ASN A 145 20.72 5.62 -36.41
C ASN A 145 21.54 6.92 -36.54
N TYR A 146 21.80 7.59 -35.41
CA TYR A 146 22.72 8.73 -35.35
C TYR A 146 23.62 8.65 -34.12
N LYS A 147 24.84 9.19 -34.22
CA LYS A 147 25.92 8.98 -33.24
C LYS A 147 25.59 9.41 -31.80
N LYS A 148 24.73 10.41 -31.63
CA LYS A 148 24.35 10.98 -30.32
C LYS A 148 23.18 10.26 -29.67
N PHE A 149 22.47 9.39 -30.39
CA PHE A 149 21.32 8.67 -29.85
C PHE A 149 21.75 7.69 -28.76
N ILE A 150 21.09 7.75 -27.61
CA ILE A 150 21.29 6.84 -26.47
C ILE A 150 19.96 6.31 -25.88
N GLY A 151 18.84 6.48 -26.59
CA GLY A 151 17.53 5.94 -26.18
C GLY A 151 17.38 4.45 -26.50
N GLY A 152 16.24 3.86 -26.12
CA GLY A 152 16.00 2.43 -26.24
C GLY A 152 16.49 1.67 -25.01
N VAL A 153 17.60 0.94 -25.16
CA VAL A 153 18.21 0.08 -24.15
C VAL A 153 19.63 0.57 -23.85
N LEU A 154 19.80 1.24 -22.71
CA LEU A 154 21.06 1.87 -22.29
C LEU A 154 21.45 1.40 -20.89
N MET A 155 22.70 0.97 -20.72
CA MET A 155 23.19 0.35 -19.49
C MET A 155 24.42 1.08 -18.95
N LEU A 156 24.46 1.29 -17.64
CA LEU A 156 25.55 1.98 -16.94
C LEU A 156 25.61 1.59 -15.45
N ASN A 157 26.71 1.93 -14.78
CA ASN A 157 26.90 1.67 -13.35
C ASN A 157 25.99 2.59 -12.50
N MET A 158 25.52 2.09 -11.36
CA MET A 158 24.66 2.89 -10.46
C MET A 158 25.38 4.15 -9.95
N ARG A 159 26.70 4.08 -9.74
CA ARG A 159 27.53 5.22 -9.31
C ARG A 159 27.67 6.27 -10.41
N ASP A 160 27.77 5.82 -11.66
CA ASP A 160 27.84 6.73 -12.80
C ASP A 160 26.54 7.48 -13.01
N PHE A 161 25.39 6.81 -12.88
CA PHE A 161 24.09 7.47 -12.94
C PHE A 161 23.94 8.54 -11.83
N LYS A 162 24.47 8.25 -10.63
CA LYS A 162 24.54 9.21 -9.51
C LYS A 162 25.44 10.39 -9.84
N LYS A 163 26.63 10.17 -10.41
CA LYS A 163 27.55 11.23 -10.85
C LYS A 163 26.92 12.13 -11.91
N LEU A 164 26.14 11.55 -12.82
CA LEU A 164 25.36 12.26 -13.85
C LEU A 164 24.18 13.05 -13.26
N ASN A 165 23.89 12.88 -11.98
CA ASN A 165 22.76 13.50 -11.29
C ASN A 165 21.41 13.17 -11.98
N GLY A 166 21.28 11.92 -12.43
CA GLY A 166 20.10 11.40 -13.11
C GLY A 166 19.76 12.08 -14.45
N MET A 167 18.54 11.83 -14.93
CA MET A 167 17.95 12.41 -16.13
C MET A 167 17.10 13.65 -15.78
N SER A 168 16.84 14.52 -16.74
CA SER A 168 15.98 15.70 -16.52
C SER A 168 14.50 15.36 -16.46
N ASN A 169 13.81 15.75 -15.37
CA ASN A 169 12.37 15.55 -15.19
C ASN A 169 11.50 16.50 -16.04
N LYS A 170 12.11 17.44 -16.79
CA LYS A 170 11.39 18.49 -17.53
C LYS A 170 10.84 18.04 -18.88
N TYR A 171 11.15 16.83 -19.33
CA TYR A 171 10.75 16.29 -20.62
C TYR A 171 9.49 15.44 -20.49
N TRP A 172 8.37 16.02 -20.91
CA TRP A 172 7.04 15.41 -20.88
C TRP A 172 6.56 15.09 -22.31
N GLY A 173 6.16 13.84 -22.55
CA GLY A 173 5.82 13.34 -23.89
C GLY A 173 7.00 12.65 -24.59
N TRP A 174 6.90 12.42 -25.90
CA TRP A 174 7.91 11.64 -26.62
C TRP A 174 9.14 12.47 -27.05
N GLY A 175 10.30 12.19 -26.44
CA GLY A 175 11.64 12.56 -26.94
C GLY A 175 12.32 13.75 -26.26
N LEU A 176 13.62 13.91 -26.60
CA LEU A 176 14.59 14.92 -26.13
C LEU A 176 15.20 14.69 -24.74
N GLU A 177 14.66 13.78 -23.93
CA GLU A 177 15.22 13.40 -22.63
C GLU A 177 16.56 12.66 -22.77
N ASP A 178 16.66 11.73 -23.72
CA ASP A 178 17.91 10.99 -23.99
C ASP A 178 18.99 11.90 -24.57
N ASP A 179 18.60 12.91 -25.37
CA ASP A 179 19.51 13.90 -25.94
C ASP A 179 20.10 14.81 -24.85
N GLU A 180 19.32 15.19 -23.84
CA GLU A 180 19.81 15.95 -22.69
C GLU A 180 20.73 15.09 -21.81
N PHE A 181 20.35 13.85 -21.55
CA PHE A 181 21.18 12.92 -20.79
C PHE A 181 22.52 12.65 -21.49
N TYR A 182 22.54 12.58 -22.83
CA TYR A 182 23.79 12.50 -23.61
C TYR A 182 24.71 13.70 -23.38
N LEU A 183 24.15 14.90 -23.21
CA LEU A 183 24.94 16.10 -22.90
C LEU A 183 25.55 16.02 -21.49
N ARG A 184 24.84 15.46 -20.50
CA ARG A 184 25.39 15.22 -19.15
C ARG A 184 26.55 14.24 -19.19
N MET A 185 26.39 13.13 -19.93
CA MET A 185 27.46 12.16 -20.16
C MET A 185 28.68 12.80 -20.83
N LYS A 186 28.45 13.74 -21.76
CA LYS A 186 29.53 14.45 -22.44
C LYS A 186 30.30 15.36 -21.48
N GLU A 187 29.62 16.04 -20.55
CA GLU A 187 30.27 16.89 -19.55
C GLU A 187 31.16 16.11 -18.59
N LEU A 188 30.79 14.86 -18.26
CA LEU A 188 31.59 13.96 -17.43
C LEU A 188 32.57 13.09 -18.26
N ASN A 189 32.79 13.41 -19.54
CA ASN A 189 33.65 12.68 -20.48
C ASN A 189 33.29 11.19 -20.69
N MET A 190 32.13 10.73 -20.23
CA MET A 190 31.67 9.35 -20.37
C MET A 190 31.31 8.97 -21.81
N THR A 191 31.08 9.95 -22.69
CA THR A 191 30.78 9.68 -24.11
C THR A 191 31.94 9.07 -24.89
N SER A 192 33.16 9.12 -24.34
CA SER A 192 34.36 8.51 -24.93
C SER A 192 34.38 6.98 -24.79
N HIS A 193 33.65 6.43 -23.82
CA HIS A 193 33.60 5.01 -23.48
C HIS A 193 32.18 4.41 -23.67
N ILE A 194 31.49 4.83 -24.74
CA ILE A 194 30.21 4.21 -25.12
C ILE A 194 30.47 2.94 -25.96
N GLU A 195 30.20 1.80 -25.35
CA GLU A 195 30.15 0.50 -26.04
C GLU A 195 28.85 0.35 -26.82
N ARG A 196 28.95 -0.07 -28.08
CA ARG A 196 27.81 -0.37 -28.95
C ARG A 196 28.07 -1.71 -29.62
N PRO A 197 27.06 -2.56 -29.82
CA PRO A 197 27.22 -3.78 -30.60
C PRO A 197 27.79 -3.48 -31.99
N ARG A 198 28.69 -4.32 -32.46
CA ARG A 198 29.30 -4.25 -33.80
C ARG A 198 29.43 -5.66 -34.35
N HIS A 199 29.34 -5.78 -35.67
CA HIS A 199 29.61 -7.04 -36.37
C HIS A 199 28.67 -8.21 -35.99
N LEU A 200 27.47 -7.91 -35.46
CA LEU A 200 26.44 -8.92 -35.27
C LEU A 200 26.02 -9.51 -36.62
N LYS A 201 25.70 -10.81 -36.64
CA LYS A 201 25.15 -11.50 -37.83
C LYS A 201 23.70 -11.11 -38.16
N THR A 202 23.03 -10.44 -37.24
CA THR A 202 21.65 -9.94 -37.37
C THR A 202 21.63 -8.49 -37.88
N ASP A 203 20.45 -7.98 -38.22
CA ASP A 203 20.19 -6.61 -38.62
C ASP A 203 19.00 -6.01 -37.84
N ARG A 204 18.54 -4.81 -38.20
CA ARG A 204 17.40 -4.13 -37.55
C ARG A 204 16.08 -4.92 -37.51
N LYS A 205 15.90 -5.94 -38.34
CA LYS A 205 14.66 -6.72 -38.41
C LYS A 205 14.67 -7.92 -37.45
N ASN A 206 15.84 -8.41 -37.07
CA ASN A 206 15.99 -9.64 -36.29
C ASN A 206 17.00 -9.56 -35.14
N THR A 207 17.62 -8.40 -34.89
CA THR A 207 18.42 -8.18 -33.66
C THR A 207 17.51 -7.99 -32.44
N PHE A 208 16.40 -7.27 -32.64
CA PHE A 208 15.35 -7.05 -31.64
C PHE A 208 13.98 -7.29 -32.27
N LYS A 209 13.03 -7.80 -31.47
CA LYS A 209 11.61 -7.82 -31.80
C LYS A 209 10.99 -6.53 -31.30
N HIS A 210 10.42 -5.74 -32.23
CA HIS A 210 9.73 -4.50 -31.89
C HIS A 210 8.24 -4.76 -31.66
N VAL A 211 7.82 -4.71 -30.39
CA VAL A 211 6.44 -4.98 -29.98
C VAL A 211 5.68 -3.66 -29.90
N HIS A 212 5.38 -3.06 -31.06
CA HIS A 212 4.66 -1.79 -31.15
C HIS A 212 3.80 -1.76 -32.41
N GLY A 213 2.48 -1.82 -32.23
CA GLY A 213 1.52 -1.81 -33.34
C GLY A 213 1.18 -0.42 -33.87
N PRO A 214 0.66 -0.31 -35.11
CA PRO A 214 0.31 0.96 -35.76
C PRO A 214 -0.81 1.75 -35.06
N GLU A 215 -1.61 1.09 -34.22
CA GLU A 215 -2.66 1.68 -33.40
C GLU A 215 -2.15 2.58 -32.25
N ARG A 216 -0.90 2.40 -31.78
CA ARG A 216 -0.33 3.24 -30.72
C ARG A 216 0.41 4.46 -31.29
N LYS A 217 -0.31 5.57 -31.41
CA LYS A 217 0.27 6.85 -31.82
C LYS A 217 1.15 7.43 -30.72
N ARG A 218 2.40 7.75 -31.07
CA ARG A 218 3.32 8.49 -30.18
C ARG A 218 2.83 9.91 -29.98
N ASP A 219 2.92 10.38 -28.74
CA ASP A 219 2.55 11.73 -28.36
C ASP A 219 3.68 12.73 -28.72
N TYR A 220 3.61 13.24 -29.95
CA TYR A 220 4.48 14.31 -30.44
C TYR A 220 3.91 15.72 -30.20
N ALA A 221 2.82 15.86 -29.45
CA ALA A 221 2.19 17.16 -29.25
C ALA A 221 3.20 18.12 -28.59
N MET A 222 3.36 19.32 -29.14
CA MET A 222 4.18 20.37 -28.55
C MET A 222 3.26 21.36 -27.84
N ILE A 223 3.37 21.47 -26.51
CA ILE A 223 2.52 22.35 -25.69
C ILE A 223 3.34 23.52 -25.16
N GLY A 224 2.82 24.74 -25.31
CA GLY A 224 3.42 25.97 -24.78
C GLY A 224 4.84 26.27 -25.28
N ASN A 225 5.72 26.69 -24.37
CA ASN A 225 7.12 27.05 -24.67
C ASN A 225 8.08 25.85 -24.76
N GLN A 226 7.57 24.61 -24.95
CA GLN A 226 8.39 23.39 -25.00
C GLN A 226 9.60 23.50 -25.94
N LYS A 227 9.49 24.22 -27.06
CA LYS A 227 10.60 24.43 -28.03
C LYS A 227 11.77 25.27 -27.47
N LYS A 228 11.49 26.19 -26.53
CA LYS A 228 12.50 27.02 -25.84
C LYS A 228 12.98 26.34 -24.54
N MET A 229 12.13 25.58 -23.87
CA MET A 229 12.42 24.85 -22.63
C MET A 229 13.26 23.59 -22.89
N SER A 230 12.97 22.83 -23.95
CA SER A 230 13.66 21.57 -24.29
C SER A 230 15.13 21.73 -24.70
N ARG A 231 15.57 22.97 -24.90
CA ARG A 231 16.96 23.35 -25.23
C ARG A 231 17.71 23.97 -24.04
N LYS A 232 17.06 24.16 -22.89
CA LYS A 232 17.71 24.64 -21.66
C LYS A 232 18.06 23.44 -20.78
N ARG A 233 19.35 23.29 -20.45
CA ARG A 233 19.83 22.23 -19.57
C ARG A 233 19.31 22.41 -18.16
N ASP A 234 18.91 21.31 -17.55
CA ASP A 234 18.54 21.26 -16.15
C ASP A 234 19.77 20.92 -15.31
N ARG A 235 20.05 21.67 -14.24
CA ARG A 235 21.18 21.43 -13.32
C ARG A 235 20.71 21.06 -11.91
N ILE A 236 19.39 20.93 -11.70
CA ILE A 236 18.79 20.66 -10.40
C ILE A 236 18.99 19.18 -10.03
N MET A 237 19.22 18.91 -8.74
CA MET A 237 19.41 17.55 -8.21
C MET A 237 18.16 16.69 -8.35
N MET A 238 18.33 15.36 -8.35
CA MET A 238 17.26 14.36 -8.35
C MET A 238 16.20 14.55 -7.23
N SER A 239 16.40 15.47 -6.27
CA SER A 239 15.54 15.68 -5.10
C SER A 239 15.47 17.11 -4.53
N ASP A 240 15.88 18.18 -5.23
CA ASP A 240 15.95 19.52 -4.63
C ASP A 240 14.96 20.50 -5.29
N GLU A 241 13.69 20.40 -4.89
CA GLU A 241 12.79 21.56 -4.84
C GLU A 241 12.75 22.08 -3.40
N ARG A 242 13.75 22.90 -3.03
CA ARG A 242 13.57 23.89 -1.96
C ARG A 242 13.36 25.25 -2.63
N PRO A 243 12.32 26.02 -2.27
CA PRO A 243 12.20 27.38 -2.74
C PRO A 243 13.25 28.23 -2.02
N ASP A 244 14.27 28.67 -2.76
CA ASP A 244 15.21 29.67 -2.28
C ASP A 244 14.48 31.02 -2.20
N SER A 245 14.40 31.55 -1.00
CA SER A 245 13.73 32.80 -0.70
C SER A 245 14.51 33.98 -1.28
N ARG A 246 14.11 34.47 -2.47
CA ARG A 246 14.11 35.89 -2.90
C ARG A 246 13.82 35.99 -4.41
N GLY A 247 12.59 36.39 -4.75
CA GLY A 247 12.23 36.80 -6.12
C GLY A 247 10.73 36.85 -6.31
N SER A 248 10.17 38.04 -6.46
CA SER A 248 8.74 38.30 -6.59
C SER A 248 8.17 37.98 -7.98
N MET A 249 6.92 37.49 -7.96
CA MET A 249 5.86 37.53 -8.98
C MET A 249 5.98 36.64 -10.23
N GLY A 250 4.93 35.84 -10.38
CA GLY A 250 4.51 35.16 -11.61
C GLY A 250 3.62 33.97 -11.26
N SER A 251 2.30 34.19 -11.22
CA SER A 251 1.28 33.14 -11.18
C SER A 251 1.52 32.13 -12.31
N ASP A 252 1.70 30.86 -11.97
CA ASP A 252 1.23 29.65 -12.67
C ASP A 252 1.85 28.39 -12.00
N ASP A 253 0.96 27.63 -11.36
CA ASP A 253 0.86 26.15 -11.32
C ASP A 253 1.93 25.24 -10.68
N LEU A 254 1.56 24.75 -9.49
CA LEU A 254 1.27 23.34 -9.13
C LEU A 254 2.31 22.25 -9.51
N PHE A 255 3.10 21.81 -8.52
CA PHE A 255 3.77 20.50 -8.53
C PHE A 255 3.89 19.93 -7.10
N GLU A 256 2.91 19.11 -6.71
CA GLU A 256 3.04 18.02 -5.71
C GLU A 256 1.79 17.15 -5.91
N ASP A 257 1.85 16.21 -6.86
CA ASP A 257 0.93 15.06 -7.00
C ASP A 257 1.33 14.26 -8.24
N SER A 258 2.28 13.32 -8.08
CA SER A 258 2.42 12.22 -9.05
C SER A 258 2.67 10.93 -8.29
N LEU A 259 1.62 10.12 -8.19
CA LEU A 259 1.65 8.76 -7.63
C LEU A 259 2.41 7.86 -8.62
N LEU A 260 3.67 7.57 -8.32
CA LEU A 260 4.47 6.59 -9.05
C LEU A 260 4.39 5.24 -8.33
N GLN A 261 3.91 4.20 -9.02
CA GLN A 261 3.93 2.83 -8.49
C GLN A 261 5.16 2.09 -9.02
N VAL A 262 5.96 1.53 -8.11
CA VAL A 262 7.11 0.67 -8.44
C VAL A 262 6.74 -0.78 -8.16
N LYS A 263 6.51 -1.57 -9.21
CA LYS A 263 6.21 -3.01 -9.06
C LYS A 263 7.50 -3.83 -9.10
N LYS A 264 7.75 -4.60 -8.04
CA LYS A 264 8.80 -5.63 -7.98
C LYS A 264 8.24 -6.95 -8.51
N TRP A 265 8.89 -7.52 -9.52
CA TRP A 265 8.51 -8.81 -10.07
C TRP A 265 9.26 -9.92 -9.31
N SER A 266 8.54 -10.79 -8.60
CA SER A 266 9.11 -11.95 -7.91
C SER A 266 8.82 -13.23 -8.70
N GLY A 267 9.84 -13.77 -9.36
CA GLY A 267 9.81 -15.13 -9.94
C GLY A 267 9.75 -16.21 -8.86
N MET A 268 9.16 -17.36 -9.21
CA MET A 268 8.91 -18.51 -8.32
C MET A 268 10.19 -19.13 -7.75
N GLY A 269 10.20 -19.33 -6.42
CA GLY A 269 10.75 -20.50 -5.70
C GLY A 269 12.27 -20.70 -5.62
N CYS A 270 12.86 -20.44 -4.44
CA CYS A 270 13.83 -21.33 -3.76
C CYS A 270 14.10 -20.84 -2.33
N GLU A 271 14.11 -21.78 -1.36
CA GLU A 271 14.26 -21.55 0.08
C GLU A 271 15.71 -21.63 0.60
N SER A 272 15.91 -21.04 1.79
CA SER A 272 16.89 -21.34 2.87
C SER A 272 18.28 -20.66 2.84
N PRO A 273 19.04 -20.59 3.96
CA PRO A 273 18.67 -20.38 5.38
C PRO A 273 19.51 -19.25 6.09
N SER A 274 19.13 -18.95 7.34
CA SER A 274 19.67 -17.96 8.29
C SER A 274 21.21 -17.86 8.46
N PRO A 275 21.80 -16.67 8.77
CA PRO A 275 23.20 -16.57 9.15
C PRO A 275 23.44 -16.46 10.67
N GLN A 276 24.41 -17.24 11.15
CA GLN A 276 24.98 -17.21 12.50
C GLN A 276 25.98 -16.06 12.67
N ARG A 277 25.96 -15.44 13.86
CA ARG A 277 26.91 -14.41 14.34
C ARG A 277 28.34 -14.94 14.47
N ARG A 278 29.34 -14.10 14.15
CA ARG A 278 30.62 -14.01 14.90
C ARG A 278 31.14 -12.57 14.94
N GLN A 279 31.51 -12.14 16.16
CA GLN A 279 32.19 -10.89 16.54
C GLN A 279 33.72 -11.01 16.39
N LEU A 280 34.42 -9.86 16.29
CA LEU A 280 35.73 -9.48 16.91
C LEU A 280 36.21 -8.12 16.30
N SER A 281 36.01 -6.95 16.94
CA SER A 281 36.95 -6.10 17.75
C SER A 281 38.29 -5.75 17.07
N PHE A 282 38.73 -4.48 16.92
CA PHE A 282 39.07 -3.51 17.98
C PHE A 282 38.97 -2.01 17.57
N ASN A 283 38.60 -1.18 18.57
CA ASN A 283 38.49 0.29 18.72
C ASN A 283 39.71 1.13 18.21
N GLU A 284 39.61 2.42 17.84
CA GLU A 284 39.19 3.60 18.67
C GLU A 284 38.45 4.77 17.93
N MET A 285 37.22 5.06 18.42
CA MET A 285 36.31 6.26 18.59
C MET A 285 36.46 7.65 17.88
N PRO A 286 35.38 8.48 17.80
CA PRO A 286 33.97 8.21 17.47
C PRO A 286 33.28 9.32 16.60
N ILE A 287 32.59 8.96 15.50
CA ILE A 287 31.48 9.76 14.94
C ILE A 287 30.30 8.80 14.71
N GLN A 288 29.26 8.95 15.51
CA GLN A 288 28.10 8.05 15.58
C GLN A 288 27.18 8.24 14.38
N HIS A 289 27.30 7.41 13.35
CA HIS A 289 26.21 7.13 12.40
C HIS A 289 26.37 5.74 11.80
N ASP A 290 25.99 4.72 12.58
CA ASP A 290 25.36 3.53 12.00
C ASP A 290 24.39 2.88 13.00
N LYS A 291 23.11 2.95 12.67
CA LYS A 291 22.06 2.06 13.17
C LYS A 291 21.02 2.02 12.06
N HIS A 292 20.86 0.87 11.42
CA HIS A 292 19.62 0.53 10.74
C HIS A 292 18.47 0.74 11.74
N LEU A 293 17.78 1.88 11.62
CA LEU A 293 16.71 2.28 12.52
C LEU A 293 15.47 1.41 12.24
N ARG A 294 15.18 0.47 13.13
CA ARG A 294 14.04 -0.46 13.04
C ARG A 294 12.74 0.26 12.71
N SER A 295 11.91 -0.25 11.81
CA SER A 295 10.64 0.41 11.45
C SER A 295 9.74 0.62 12.68
N MET A 296 8.80 1.58 12.64
CA MET A 296 7.85 1.79 13.75
C MET A 296 7.12 0.49 14.12
N LYS A 297 6.77 -0.29 13.09
CA LYS A 297 6.17 -1.62 13.24
C LYS A 297 7.09 -2.58 13.99
N GLU A 298 8.35 -2.72 13.58
CA GLU A 298 9.34 -3.58 14.24
C GLU A 298 9.58 -3.21 15.71
N LEU A 299 9.57 -1.91 16.03
CA LEU A 299 9.70 -1.46 17.42
C LEU A 299 8.51 -1.92 18.25
N LEU A 300 7.31 -1.65 17.74
CA LEU A 300 6.07 -1.97 18.44
C LEU A 300 5.83 -3.48 18.61
N THR A 301 6.25 -4.31 17.65
CA THR A 301 6.18 -5.77 17.79
C THR A 301 7.11 -6.32 18.88
N THR A 302 8.11 -5.53 19.31
CA THR A 302 9.03 -5.91 20.40
C THR A 302 8.69 -5.26 21.74
N MET A 303 7.69 -4.37 21.77
CA MET A 303 7.26 -3.69 22.98
C MET A 303 6.16 -4.51 23.67
N ASP A 304 6.25 -4.61 25.00
CA ASP A 304 5.15 -5.14 25.80
C ASP A 304 3.95 -4.18 25.70
N ASN A 305 2.76 -4.72 25.46
CA ASN A 305 1.53 -3.96 25.32
C ASN A 305 1.17 -3.15 26.59
N GLN A 306 1.67 -3.56 27.76
CA GLN A 306 1.48 -2.83 29.02
C GLN A 306 2.65 -1.90 29.40
N ALA A 307 3.76 -1.93 28.66
CA ALA A 307 4.90 -1.08 28.96
C ALA A 307 4.57 0.40 28.71
N ASP A 308 5.07 1.27 29.59
CA ASP A 308 4.97 2.72 29.39
C ASP A 308 5.77 3.12 28.13
N PRO A 309 5.11 3.66 27.09
CA PRO A 309 5.78 4.05 25.85
C PRO A 309 6.89 5.09 26.04
N ASN A 310 6.86 5.87 27.14
CA ASN A 310 7.89 6.85 27.44
C ASN A 310 9.23 6.23 27.86
N THR A 311 9.24 4.97 28.28
CA THR A 311 10.46 4.25 28.70
C THR A 311 11.22 3.67 27.51
N HIS A 312 10.57 3.52 26.35
CA HIS A 312 11.17 3.02 25.13
C HIS A 312 11.79 4.15 24.30
N ILE A 313 13.08 4.41 24.54
CA ILE A 313 13.84 5.53 23.94
C ILE A 313 13.76 5.53 22.41
N GLU A 314 14.02 4.40 21.75
CA GLU A 314 14.04 4.33 20.27
C GLU A 314 12.65 4.63 19.67
N PHE A 315 11.58 4.15 20.30
CA PHE A 315 10.20 4.46 19.90
C PHE A 315 9.89 5.95 20.09
N LYS A 316 10.34 6.53 21.20
CA LYS A 316 10.17 7.94 21.52
C LYS A 316 10.92 8.85 20.55
N GLU A 317 12.15 8.49 20.18
CA GLU A 317 12.96 9.17 19.17
C GLU A 317 12.30 9.14 17.78
N LYS A 318 11.80 7.99 17.35
CA LYS A 318 11.08 7.90 16.06
C LYS A 318 9.80 8.72 16.06
N THR A 319 9.03 8.64 17.14
CA THR A 319 7.82 9.45 17.32
C THR A 319 8.13 10.94 17.28
N HIS A 320 9.21 11.37 17.94
CA HIS A 320 9.70 12.74 17.88
C HIS A 320 10.06 13.15 16.44
N ILE A 321 10.83 12.33 15.71
CA ILE A 321 11.19 12.62 14.31
C ILE A 321 9.96 12.79 13.42
N LEU A 322 8.94 11.93 13.58
CA LEU A 322 7.69 12.03 12.82
C LEU A 322 6.97 13.34 13.14
N CYS A 323 6.75 13.65 14.42
CA CYS A 323 6.08 14.89 14.84
C CYS A 323 6.84 16.13 14.37
N ALA A 324 8.17 16.16 14.51
CA ALA A 324 9.02 17.26 14.08
C ALA A 324 8.95 17.52 12.57
N ARG A 325 8.89 16.46 11.76
CA ARG A 325 8.82 16.54 10.29
C ARG A 325 7.47 17.02 9.80
N PHE A 326 6.37 16.46 10.31
CA PHE A 326 5.03 16.75 9.82
C PHE A 326 4.38 17.98 10.47
N LEU A 327 4.63 18.24 11.77
CA LEU A 327 3.99 19.35 12.49
C LEU A 327 4.85 20.62 12.52
N GLY A 328 6.18 20.47 12.49
CA GLY A 328 7.09 21.60 12.62
C GLY A 328 6.99 22.32 13.97
N GLY A 329 7.29 23.63 13.97
CA GLY A 329 7.15 24.47 15.17
C GLY A 329 7.88 23.92 16.39
N ALA A 330 7.21 23.95 17.55
CA ALA A 330 7.73 23.49 18.83
C ALA A 330 8.11 21.99 18.81
N TRP A 331 7.47 21.18 17.97
CA TRP A 331 7.80 19.76 17.81
C TRP A 331 9.19 19.50 17.24
N LYS A 332 9.83 20.50 16.61
CA LYS A 332 11.23 20.37 16.13
C LYS A 332 12.27 20.53 17.24
N THR A 333 11.94 21.29 18.28
CA THR A 333 12.90 21.71 19.32
C THR A 333 12.63 21.09 20.68
N VAL A 334 11.47 20.43 20.86
CA VAL A 334 11.12 19.76 22.11
C VAL A 334 12.15 18.67 22.44
N SER A 335 12.62 18.62 23.68
CA SER A 335 13.47 17.53 24.14
C SER A 335 12.66 16.24 24.31
N LEU A 336 13.32 15.08 24.22
CA LEU A 336 12.66 13.79 24.47
C LEU A 336 12.03 13.70 25.86
N GLU A 337 12.54 14.43 26.86
CA GLU A 337 11.97 14.47 28.22
C GLU A 337 10.61 15.19 28.26
N ASN A 338 10.49 16.24 27.46
CA ASN A 338 9.33 17.12 27.36
C ASN A 338 8.28 16.63 26.35
N LEU A 339 8.64 15.69 25.47
CA LEU A 339 7.68 14.89 24.72
C LEU A 339 7.07 13.83 25.63
N LYS A 340 5.75 13.83 25.80
CA LYS A 340 5.02 12.76 26.51
C LYS A 340 4.19 11.96 25.53
N ILE A 341 4.23 10.64 25.66
CA ILE A 341 3.47 9.71 24.82
C ILE A 341 2.59 8.86 25.74
N VAL A 342 1.30 8.75 25.45
CA VAL A 342 0.36 7.94 26.23
C VAL A 342 -0.29 6.93 25.30
N ARG A 343 -0.29 5.65 25.68
CA ARG A 343 -1.04 4.62 24.94
C ARG A 343 -2.53 4.89 25.09
N VAL A 344 -3.26 4.91 23.97
CA VAL A 344 -4.71 5.05 23.93
C VAL A 344 -5.32 3.68 23.58
N LYS A 345 -6.42 3.31 24.26
CA LYS A 345 -7.20 2.11 23.90
C LYS A 345 -7.78 2.36 22.50
N GLY A 346 -7.47 1.46 21.56
CA GLY A 346 -7.87 1.55 20.15
C GLY A 346 -8.51 0.24 19.69
N GLY A 347 -8.88 0.19 18.41
CA GLY A 347 -9.44 -1.00 17.78
C GLY A 347 -8.43 -2.13 17.60
N MET A 348 -8.88 -3.26 17.05
CA MET A 348 -8.09 -4.49 16.94
C MET A 348 -7.00 -4.45 15.84
N SER A 349 -7.10 -3.51 14.89
CA SER A 349 -6.22 -3.44 13.71
C SER A 349 -5.04 -2.48 13.86
N ASN A 350 -5.00 -1.69 14.94
CA ASN A 350 -4.04 -0.59 15.10
C ASN A 350 -3.60 -0.34 16.55
N MET A 351 -2.46 0.36 16.70
CA MET A 351 -2.00 0.88 17.99
C MET A 351 -2.04 2.42 17.98
N LEU A 352 -2.69 2.99 18.98
CA LEU A 352 -2.90 4.43 19.12
C LEU A 352 -2.06 5.03 20.24
N PHE A 353 -1.36 6.13 19.94
CA PHE A 353 -0.52 6.85 20.89
C PHE A 353 -0.84 8.35 20.87
N LEU A 354 -1.22 8.90 22.01
CA LEU A 354 -1.38 10.35 22.18
C LEU A 354 -0.03 10.96 22.50
N CYS A 355 0.50 11.72 21.55
CA CYS A 355 1.74 12.48 21.70
C CYS A 355 1.39 13.91 22.13
N ARG A 356 2.08 14.45 23.14
CA ARG A 356 1.84 15.82 23.64
C ARG A 356 3.14 16.55 23.98
N LEU A 357 3.15 17.84 23.70
CA LEU A 357 4.14 18.77 24.23
C LEU A 357 3.86 19.00 25.72
N SER A 358 4.92 19.14 26.52
CA SER A 358 4.80 19.58 27.91
C SER A 358 4.33 21.04 27.98
N GLU A 359 3.71 21.45 29.09
CA GLU A 359 3.33 22.85 29.35
C GLU A 359 4.52 23.82 29.25
N ASN A 360 5.73 23.35 29.53
CA ASN A 360 6.98 24.12 29.43
C ASN A 360 7.48 24.33 27.99
N HIS A 361 6.83 23.73 26.99
CA HIS A 361 7.19 23.86 25.57
C HIS A 361 5.94 24.01 24.70
N PRO A 362 5.17 25.11 24.88
CA PRO A 362 3.91 25.30 24.17
C PRO A 362 4.14 25.50 22.65
N PRO A 363 3.10 25.30 21.82
CA PRO A 363 3.14 25.64 20.41
C PRO A 363 3.61 27.08 20.17
N VAL A 364 4.45 27.27 19.16
CA VAL A 364 4.99 28.57 18.77
C VAL A 364 4.24 29.21 17.59
N ARG A 365 3.46 28.42 16.83
CA ARG A 365 2.63 28.89 15.72
C ARG A 365 1.25 28.25 15.79
N THR A 366 0.79 27.66 14.68
CA THR A 366 -0.52 27.03 14.49
C THR A 366 -0.48 25.51 14.66
N GLU A 367 0.69 24.94 15.00
CA GLU A 367 0.81 23.52 15.30
C GLU A 367 0.04 23.14 16.56
N PRO A 368 -0.49 21.92 16.65
CA PRO A 368 -1.22 21.49 17.84
C PRO A 368 -0.26 21.22 19.01
N ASP A 369 -0.77 21.32 20.25
CA ASP A 369 -0.04 20.92 21.47
C ASP A 369 -0.03 19.39 21.67
N LYS A 370 -0.93 18.68 20.99
CA LYS A 370 -1.06 17.21 21.01
C LYS A 370 -1.54 16.65 19.67
N VAL A 371 -1.12 15.43 19.37
CA VAL A 371 -1.44 14.72 18.13
C VAL A 371 -1.67 13.23 18.43
N LEU A 372 -2.56 12.59 17.69
CA LEU A 372 -2.76 11.15 17.75
C LEU A 372 -1.90 10.46 16.68
N LEU A 373 -1.02 9.57 17.11
CA LEU A 373 -0.23 8.70 16.26
C LEU A 373 -0.93 7.34 16.16
N ARG A 374 -1.26 6.94 14.94
CA ARG A 374 -1.86 5.64 14.63
C ARG A 374 -0.89 4.80 13.82
N VAL A 375 -0.65 3.57 14.26
CA VAL A 375 0.27 2.63 13.60
C VAL A 375 -0.46 1.33 13.26
N TYR A 376 -0.28 0.87 12.02
CA TYR A 376 -0.94 -0.28 11.44
C TYR A 376 -0.03 -1.51 11.36
N PHE A 377 -0.65 -2.70 11.50
CA PHE A 377 0.06 -3.99 11.47
C PHE A 377 -0.35 -4.88 10.31
N ASN A 378 -1.46 -4.58 9.63
CA ASN A 378 -1.90 -5.35 8.48
C ASN A 378 -0.91 -5.26 7.31
N PRO A 379 -0.59 -6.39 6.65
CA PRO A 379 0.13 -6.38 5.38
C PRO A 379 -0.84 -5.88 4.30
N GLU A 380 -0.98 -4.55 4.20
CA GLU A 380 -1.90 -3.96 3.23
C GLU A 380 -1.34 -3.98 1.80
N THR A 381 -2.26 -4.10 0.85
CA THR A 381 -2.00 -3.84 -0.57
C THR A 381 -1.88 -2.33 -0.78
N GLU A 382 -0.96 -1.88 -1.63
CA GLU A 382 -0.73 -0.45 -1.93
C GLU A 382 -2.01 0.31 -2.35
N SER A 383 -2.98 -0.37 -2.96
CA SER A 383 -4.29 0.19 -3.33
C SER A 383 -5.12 0.67 -2.14
N HIS A 384 -5.02 -0.02 -1.00
CA HIS A 384 -5.76 0.32 0.21
C HIS A 384 -5.19 1.58 0.86
N LEU A 385 -3.86 1.66 0.97
CA LEU A 385 -3.15 2.84 1.49
C LEU A 385 -3.44 4.11 0.66
N VAL A 386 -3.53 3.99 -0.67
CA VAL A 386 -3.89 5.13 -1.54
C VAL A 386 -5.34 5.56 -1.31
N ALA A 387 -6.28 4.62 -1.31
CA ALA A 387 -7.70 4.92 -1.06
C ALA A 387 -7.89 5.54 0.33
N GLU A 388 -7.29 4.94 1.36
CA GLU A 388 -7.31 5.43 2.74
C GLU A 388 -6.73 6.85 2.84
N SER A 389 -5.58 7.11 2.23
CA SER A 389 -4.94 8.44 2.23
C SER A 389 -5.85 9.50 1.58
N VAL A 390 -6.48 9.17 0.46
CA VAL A 390 -7.44 10.04 -0.24
C VAL A 390 -8.67 10.30 0.64
N ILE A 391 -9.22 9.25 1.25
CA ILE A 391 -10.39 9.33 2.13
C ILE A 391 -10.09 10.24 3.33
N PHE A 392 -9.00 9.99 4.06
CA PHE A 392 -8.68 10.79 5.25
C PHE A 392 -8.34 12.24 4.91
N THR A 393 -7.63 12.48 3.81
CA THR A 393 -7.36 13.85 3.35
C THR A 393 -8.67 14.57 3.05
N LEU A 394 -9.59 13.94 2.33
CA LEU A 394 -10.88 14.52 1.99
C LEU A 394 -11.76 14.74 3.23
N LEU A 395 -11.82 13.78 4.16
CA LEU A 395 -12.57 13.92 5.41
C LEU A 395 -12.01 15.03 6.30
N SER A 396 -10.69 15.18 6.34
CA SER A 396 -10.00 16.27 7.03
C SER A 396 -10.36 17.62 6.42
N GLU A 397 -10.21 17.78 5.10
CA GLU A 397 -10.50 19.05 4.40
C GLU A 397 -11.99 19.43 4.48
N ARG A 398 -12.89 18.45 4.45
CA ARG A 398 -14.33 18.68 4.63
C ARG A 398 -14.76 18.75 6.10
N HIS A 399 -13.83 18.67 7.05
CA HIS A 399 -14.09 18.71 8.50
C HIS A 399 -15.13 17.67 8.97
N LEU A 400 -15.16 16.52 8.30
CA LEU A 400 -16.03 15.38 8.60
C LEU A 400 -15.34 14.32 9.47
N GLY A 401 -14.02 14.43 9.63
CA GLY A 401 -13.20 13.61 10.51
C GLY A 401 -12.12 14.44 11.21
N PRO A 402 -11.23 13.79 11.98
CA PRO A 402 -10.07 14.45 12.57
C PRO A 402 -9.20 15.10 11.50
N LYS A 403 -8.61 16.26 11.81
CA LYS A 403 -7.63 16.88 10.90
C LYS A 403 -6.44 15.94 10.68
N LEU A 404 -6.08 15.70 9.42
CA LEU A 404 -4.90 14.94 9.05
C LEU A 404 -3.66 15.84 9.09
N TYR A 405 -2.61 15.39 9.78
CA TYR A 405 -1.33 16.11 9.86
C TYR A 405 -0.22 15.48 9.02
N GLY A 406 -0.29 14.17 8.76
CA GLY A 406 0.70 13.49 7.92
C GLY A 406 0.47 12.00 7.81
N ILE A 407 0.91 11.42 6.69
CA ILE A 407 0.86 9.99 6.42
C ILE A 407 2.29 9.49 6.23
N PHE A 408 2.61 8.33 6.79
CA PHE A 408 3.92 7.69 6.66
C PHE A 408 3.77 6.18 6.46
N SER A 409 4.86 5.50 6.10
CA SER A 409 4.84 4.05 5.91
C SER A 409 4.45 3.34 7.21
N GLY A 410 3.28 2.70 7.22
CA GLY A 410 2.73 1.97 8.36
C GLY A 410 1.93 2.81 9.36
N GLY A 411 1.55 4.06 9.05
CA GLY A 411 0.72 4.85 9.98
C GLY A 411 0.45 6.30 9.56
N ARG A 412 -0.22 7.04 10.44
CA ARG A 412 -0.52 8.47 10.25
C ARG A 412 -0.52 9.27 11.56
N LEU A 413 -0.48 10.58 11.42
CA LEU A 413 -0.68 11.58 12.46
C LEU A 413 -2.01 12.33 12.22
N GLU A 414 -2.90 12.32 13.21
CA GLU A 414 -4.23 12.93 13.13
C GLU A 414 -4.56 13.75 14.38
N GLU A 415 -5.54 14.64 14.28
CA GLU A 415 -6.05 15.41 15.40
C GLU A 415 -6.60 14.50 16.49
N TYR A 416 -6.17 14.74 17.73
CA TYR A 416 -6.80 14.11 18.88
C TYR A 416 -8.10 14.82 19.22
N ILE A 417 -9.24 14.15 19.02
CA ILE A 417 -10.56 14.67 19.39
C ILE A 417 -10.87 14.25 20.84
N PRO A 418 -10.94 15.18 21.82
CA PRO A 418 -11.33 14.84 23.18
C PRO A 418 -12.78 14.36 23.20
N SER A 419 -12.94 13.05 23.36
CA SER A 419 -14.20 12.34 23.17
C SER A 419 -14.20 11.03 23.95
N ARG A 420 -15.32 10.31 23.90
CA ARG A 420 -15.39 8.88 24.20
C ARG A 420 -16.15 8.18 23.07
N PRO A 421 -15.89 6.89 22.79
CA PRO A 421 -16.78 6.11 21.95
C PRO A 421 -18.15 5.96 22.62
N LEU A 422 -19.15 5.62 21.81
CA LEU A 422 -20.44 5.18 22.32
C LEU A 422 -20.34 3.75 22.86
N THR A 423 -21.33 3.34 23.64
CA THR A 423 -21.54 1.93 24.01
C THR A 423 -22.60 1.28 23.12
N VAL A 424 -22.70 -0.04 23.16
CA VAL A 424 -23.77 -0.80 22.50
C VAL A 424 -25.16 -0.33 22.93
N ASP A 425 -25.33 -0.04 24.23
CA ASP A 425 -26.59 0.52 24.76
C ASP A 425 -26.94 1.84 24.08
N GLU A 426 -25.94 2.70 23.89
CA GLU A 426 -26.14 4.02 23.31
C GLU A 426 -26.43 4.00 21.82
N ILE A 427 -25.76 3.15 21.02
CA ILE A 427 -26.06 3.06 19.58
C ILE A 427 -27.48 2.56 19.33
N SER A 428 -28.01 1.72 20.22
CA SER A 428 -29.39 1.22 20.17
C SER A 428 -30.43 2.20 20.71
N ALA A 429 -30.04 3.25 21.44
CA ALA A 429 -30.98 4.22 22.00
C ALA A 429 -31.62 5.08 20.88
N PRO A 430 -32.97 5.20 20.81
CA PRO A 430 -33.65 5.87 19.68
C PRO A 430 -33.11 7.27 19.36
N SER A 431 -32.88 8.11 20.36
CA SER A 431 -32.37 9.47 20.17
C SER A 431 -30.96 9.54 19.60
N ILE A 432 -30.11 8.54 19.88
CA ILE A 432 -28.74 8.46 19.38
C ILE A 432 -28.72 7.78 18.02
N SER A 433 -29.43 6.66 17.88
CA SER A 433 -29.72 5.96 16.62
C SER A 433 -30.13 6.91 15.50
N MET A 434 -31.11 7.81 15.76
CA MET A 434 -31.53 8.82 14.78
C MET A 434 -30.42 9.79 14.36
N LYS A 435 -29.49 10.13 15.26
CA LYS A 435 -28.34 10.99 14.95
C LYS A 435 -27.27 10.26 14.16
N ILE A 436 -27.06 8.99 14.45
CA ILE A 436 -26.17 8.12 13.67
C ILE A 436 -26.69 8.03 12.24
N ALA A 437 -28.00 7.82 12.05
CA ALA A 437 -28.64 7.82 10.74
C ALA A 437 -28.35 9.10 9.92
N LYS A 438 -28.42 10.28 10.56
CA LYS A 438 -28.08 11.56 9.93
C LYS A 438 -26.60 11.66 9.56
N ARG A 439 -25.70 11.12 10.39
CA ARG A 439 -24.26 11.10 10.07
C ARG A 439 -23.95 10.20 8.88
N ILE A 440 -24.54 9.00 8.86
CA ILE A 440 -24.40 8.07 7.74
C ILE A 440 -24.97 8.68 6.46
N ALA A 441 -26.12 9.37 6.53
CA ALA A 441 -26.70 10.10 5.39
C ALA A 441 -25.76 11.12 4.76
N ARG A 442 -24.94 11.81 5.58
CA ARG A 442 -23.92 12.74 5.10
C ARG A 442 -22.71 12.02 4.50
N VAL A 443 -22.28 10.91 5.11
CA VAL A 443 -21.18 10.07 4.56
C VAL A 443 -21.56 9.52 3.19
N HIS A 444 -22.78 9.00 3.03
CA HIS A 444 -23.27 8.45 1.76
C HIS A 444 -23.42 9.49 0.64
N GLN A 445 -23.44 10.78 0.96
CA GLN A 445 -23.44 11.88 -0.02
C GLN A 445 -22.03 12.32 -0.45
N LEU A 446 -20.97 11.73 0.11
CA LEU A 446 -19.61 12.12 -0.24
C LEU A 446 -19.23 11.63 -1.63
N GLU A 447 -18.85 12.59 -2.48
CA GLU A 447 -18.09 12.32 -3.69
C GLU A 447 -16.60 12.20 -3.36
N VAL A 448 -16.11 10.95 -3.30
CA VAL A 448 -14.72 10.61 -2.97
C VAL A 448 -14.03 10.08 -4.23
N PRO A 449 -12.83 10.56 -4.63
CA PRO A 449 -12.20 10.19 -5.89
C PRO A 449 -11.49 8.81 -5.85
N ILE A 450 -12.23 7.77 -5.47
CA ILE A 450 -11.82 6.35 -5.47
C ILE A 450 -12.71 5.52 -6.42
N TRP A 451 -12.46 4.21 -6.51
CA TRP A 451 -13.28 3.28 -7.30
C TRP A 451 -14.76 3.34 -6.91
N LYS A 452 -15.66 3.34 -7.91
CA LYS A 452 -17.10 3.58 -7.72
C LYS A 452 -17.95 2.31 -7.74
N GLU A 453 -17.43 1.20 -8.25
CA GLU A 453 -18.17 -0.05 -8.28
C GLU A 453 -18.13 -0.72 -6.90
N PRO A 454 -19.23 -1.38 -6.47
CA PRO A 454 -19.37 -1.96 -5.14
C PRO A 454 -18.69 -3.33 -5.01
N ASP A 455 -17.48 -3.48 -5.55
CA ASP A 455 -16.73 -4.74 -5.55
C ASP A 455 -16.05 -5.04 -4.20
N TYR A 456 -15.95 -4.04 -3.32
CA TYR A 456 -15.15 -4.09 -2.09
C TYR A 456 -15.42 -5.31 -1.22
N ILE A 457 -16.69 -5.67 -0.98
CA ILE A 457 -17.06 -6.81 -0.13
C ILE A 457 -16.44 -8.10 -0.66
N CYS A 458 -16.65 -8.37 -1.95
CA CYS A 458 -16.21 -9.61 -2.59
C CYS A 458 -14.69 -9.64 -2.73
N ASP A 459 -14.07 -8.52 -3.13
CA ASP A 459 -12.62 -8.43 -3.30
C ASP A 459 -11.88 -8.57 -1.96
N ALA A 460 -12.41 -7.99 -0.89
CA ALA A 460 -11.86 -8.15 0.46
C ALA A 460 -12.01 -9.61 0.94
N LEU A 461 -13.19 -10.22 0.75
CA LEU A 461 -13.42 -11.63 1.09
C LEU A 461 -12.49 -12.57 0.32
N GLU A 462 -12.36 -12.42 -0.99
CA GLU A 462 -11.47 -13.24 -1.83
C GLU A 462 -10.01 -13.10 -1.39
N ARG A 463 -9.57 -11.87 -1.10
CA ARG A 463 -8.22 -11.59 -0.61
C ARG A 463 -7.98 -12.22 0.77
N TRP A 464 -8.87 -12.00 1.72
CA TRP A 464 -8.75 -12.56 3.07
C TRP A 464 -8.80 -14.08 3.06
N PHE A 465 -9.70 -14.65 2.25
CA PHE A 465 -9.76 -16.09 2.06
C PHE A 465 -8.47 -16.65 1.45
N THR A 466 -7.91 -15.99 0.44
CA THR A 466 -6.63 -16.41 -0.17
C THR A 466 -5.51 -16.43 0.86
N GLN A 467 -5.48 -15.46 1.79
CA GLN A 467 -4.52 -15.44 2.89
C GLN A 467 -4.81 -16.55 3.91
N LEU A 468 -6.08 -16.71 4.32
CA LEU A 468 -6.52 -17.75 5.24
C LEU A 468 -6.12 -19.13 4.73
N LYS A 469 -6.35 -19.42 3.45
CA LYS A 469 -5.98 -20.69 2.80
C LYS A 469 -4.47 -20.98 2.84
N ARG A 470 -3.62 -19.95 2.87
CA ARG A 470 -2.15 -20.12 2.96
C ARG A 470 -1.67 -20.46 4.37
N VAL A 471 -2.35 -19.94 5.39
CA VAL A 471 -1.99 -20.15 6.80
C VAL A 471 -2.68 -21.36 7.41
N THR A 472 -3.78 -21.81 6.80
CA THR A 472 -4.56 -22.98 7.23
C THR A 472 -3.89 -24.29 6.80
N GLN A 473 -3.80 -25.27 7.69
CA GLN A 473 -3.22 -26.58 7.35
C GLN A 473 -4.13 -27.39 6.41
N PRO A 474 -3.57 -28.23 5.51
CA PRO A 474 -4.38 -29.11 4.68
C PRO A 474 -5.28 -30.03 5.53
N GLY A 475 -6.59 -30.00 5.28
CA GLY A 475 -7.58 -30.80 6.02
C GLY A 475 -8.01 -30.22 7.37
N GLN A 476 -7.57 -29.01 7.74
CA GLN A 476 -8.06 -28.31 8.92
C GLN A 476 -9.56 -28.01 8.77
N VAL A 477 -10.30 -28.23 9.85
CA VAL A 477 -11.73 -27.98 9.96
C VAL A 477 -12.01 -26.90 11.00
N PHE A 478 -13.00 -26.07 10.72
CA PHE A 478 -13.54 -25.10 11.67
C PHE A 478 -14.76 -25.72 12.35
N GLU A 479 -14.58 -26.20 13.57
CA GLU A 479 -15.69 -26.70 14.39
C GLU A 479 -16.66 -25.56 14.70
N MET A 480 -17.94 -25.78 14.42
CA MET A 480 -18.99 -24.77 14.62
C MET A 480 -19.58 -24.90 16.03
N PRO A 481 -19.90 -23.77 16.70
CA PRO A 481 -20.48 -23.80 18.04
C PRO A 481 -21.81 -24.58 18.06
N GLU A 482 -22.00 -25.42 19.09
CA GLU A 482 -23.19 -26.27 19.23
C GLU A 482 -24.51 -25.47 19.18
N LYS A 483 -24.50 -24.22 19.65
CA LYS A 483 -25.66 -23.31 19.61
C LYS A 483 -26.19 -23.00 18.19
N TYR A 484 -25.45 -23.34 17.13
CA TYR A 484 -25.87 -23.12 15.75
C TYR A 484 -26.17 -24.40 14.97
N THR A 485 -26.13 -25.60 15.58
CA THR A 485 -26.27 -26.88 14.87
C THR A 485 -27.61 -27.06 14.15
N GLU A 486 -28.63 -26.28 14.51
CA GLU A 486 -29.91 -26.24 13.78
C GLU A 486 -29.76 -25.65 12.37
N TRP A 487 -28.84 -24.69 12.19
CA TRP A 487 -28.70 -23.92 10.94
C TRP A 487 -27.37 -24.15 10.22
N SER A 488 -26.29 -24.42 10.95
CA SER A 488 -24.95 -24.62 10.39
C SER A 488 -24.53 -26.09 10.41
N PRO A 489 -23.68 -26.53 9.48
CA PRO A 489 -23.01 -27.83 9.62
C PRO A 489 -22.16 -27.85 10.90
N LYS A 490 -21.87 -29.05 11.42
CA LYS A 490 -21.07 -29.23 12.64
C LYS A 490 -19.64 -28.71 12.47
N SER A 491 -19.09 -28.82 11.28
CA SER A 491 -17.75 -28.38 10.93
C SER A 491 -17.75 -27.81 9.51
N LEU A 492 -16.85 -26.87 9.25
CA LEU A 492 -16.63 -26.31 7.92
C LEU A 492 -15.19 -26.56 7.46
N THR A 493 -15.01 -26.93 6.19
CA THR A 493 -13.69 -26.92 5.55
C THR A 493 -13.42 -25.56 4.90
N VAL A 494 -12.16 -25.32 4.52
CA VAL A 494 -11.77 -24.15 3.72
C VAL A 494 -12.52 -24.13 2.37
N ASP A 495 -12.77 -25.28 1.76
CA ASP A 495 -13.49 -25.37 0.49
C ASP A 495 -15.00 -25.10 0.63
N ASP A 496 -15.61 -25.51 1.75
CA ASP A 496 -16.99 -25.16 2.07
C ASP A 496 -17.17 -23.63 2.21
N LEU A 497 -16.20 -22.99 2.87
CA LEU A 497 -16.17 -21.54 3.05
C LEU A 497 -15.97 -20.81 1.70
N TRP A 498 -15.06 -21.31 0.85
CA TRP A 498 -14.87 -20.77 -0.50
C TRP A 498 -16.17 -20.82 -1.32
N THR A 499 -16.90 -21.94 -1.23
CA THR A 499 -18.17 -22.10 -1.93
C THR A 499 -19.19 -21.04 -1.50
N GLN A 500 -19.19 -20.63 -0.21
CA GLN A 500 -20.06 -19.53 0.25
C GLN A 500 -19.61 -18.18 -0.32
N ILE A 501 -18.30 -17.92 -0.38
CA ILE A 501 -17.74 -16.67 -0.89
C ILE A 501 -17.99 -16.54 -2.40
N GLU A 502 -17.69 -17.57 -3.21
CA GLU A 502 -17.95 -17.53 -4.66
C GLU A 502 -19.44 -17.42 -4.97
N GLY A 503 -20.29 -18.08 -4.19
CA GLY A 503 -21.74 -18.00 -4.34
C GLY A 503 -22.32 -16.62 -4.01
N LEU A 504 -21.58 -15.77 -3.28
CA LEU A 504 -22.07 -14.48 -2.82
C LEU A 504 -22.08 -13.41 -3.93
N ARG A 505 -21.02 -13.34 -4.74
CA ARG A 505 -20.85 -12.32 -5.79
C ARG A 505 -22.05 -12.22 -6.75
N PRO A 506 -22.57 -13.33 -7.35
CA PRO A 506 -23.73 -13.25 -8.24
C PRO A 506 -25.04 -12.89 -7.53
N LEU A 507 -25.15 -13.10 -6.22
CA LEU A 507 -26.33 -12.72 -5.44
C LEU A 507 -26.32 -11.22 -5.12
N ILE A 508 -25.20 -10.71 -4.61
CA ILE A 508 -25.04 -9.28 -4.29
C ILE A 508 -25.21 -8.42 -5.54
N ALA A 509 -24.72 -8.87 -6.70
CA ALA A 509 -24.85 -8.15 -7.96
C ALA A 509 -26.32 -7.91 -8.40
N LYS A 510 -27.29 -8.68 -7.88
CA LYS A 510 -28.72 -8.48 -8.13
C LYS A 510 -29.36 -7.42 -7.23
N SER A 511 -28.64 -6.98 -6.18
CA SER A 511 -29.12 -5.96 -5.26
C SER A 511 -29.46 -4.66 -5.99
N LYS A 512 -30.63 -4.10 -5.66
CA LYS A 512 -31.05 -2.77 -6.10
C LYS A 512 -30.68 -1.68 -5.09
N SER A 513 -29.91 -2.02 -4.06
CA SER A 513 -29.41 -1.04 -3.10
C SER A 513 -28.55 -0.01 -3.84
N PRO A 514 -28.79 1.31 -3.65
CA PRO A 514 -27.93 2.33 -4.21
C PRO A 514 -26.49 2.18 -3.73
N VAL A 515 -25.56 2.36 -4.66
CA VAL A 515 -24.13 2.44 -4.34
C VAL A 515 -23.82 3.83 -3.81
N ALA A 516 -23.13 3.89 -2.67
CA ALA A 516 -22.72 5.12 -2.00
C ALA A 516 -21.33 4.94 -1.41
N PHE A 517 -20.65 6.05 -1.07
CA PHE A 517 -19.46 5.97 -0.24
C PHE A 517 -19.87 5.54 1.17
N CYS A 518 -19.53 4.31 1.56
CA CYS A 518 -19.94 3.69 2.81
C CYS A 518 -18.75 3.61 3.78
N HIS A 519 -19.04 3.59 5.08
CA HIS A 519 -18.02 3.41 6.11
C HIS A 519 -17.61 1.95 6.27
N ASN A 520 -18.56 1.02 6.12
CA ASN A 520 -18.43 -0.44 6.21
C ASN A 520 -18.06 -1.02 7.59
N ASP A 521 -17.85 -0.19 8.62
CA ASP A 521 -17.48 -0.61 9.98
C ASP A 521 -18.07 0.34 11.05
N LEU A 522 -19.40 0.48 11.06
CA LEU A 522 -20.12 1.40 11.95
C LEU A 522 -20.42 0.78 13.33
N GLN A 523 -19.41 0.21 13.98
CA GLN A 523 -19.48 -0.24 15.38
C GLN A 523 -19.42 0.95 16.37
N GLU A 524 -19.82 0.73 17.62
CA GLU A 524 -19.86 1.78 18.66
C GLU A 524 -18.50 2.42 18.94
N GLY A 525 -17.41 1.66 18.77
CA GLY A 525 -16.03 2.14 18.90
C GLY A 525 -15.66 3.25 17.91
N ASN A 526 -16.31 3.27 16.74
CA ASN A 526 -16.05 4.21 15.65
C ASN A 526 -17.01 5.42 15.66
N ILE A 527 -17.89 5.50 16.67
CA ILE A 527 -18.85 6.60 16.83
C ILE A 527 -18.51 7.36 18.10
N LEU A 528 -17.92 8.54 17.93
CA LEU A 528 -17.45 9.35 19.05
C LEU A 528 -18.50 10.35 19.51
N LEU A 529 -18.57 10.50 20.82
CA LEU A 529 -19.22 11.60 21.52
C LEU A 529 -18.14 12.58 22.04
N PRO A 530 -17.94 13.74 21.38
CA PRO A 530 -17.00 14.77 21.82
C PRO A 530 -17.40 15.38 23.16
N LYS A 531 -16.41 15.72 23.98
CA LYS A 531 -16.62 16.47 25.23
C LYS A 531 -17.10 17.89 24.93
N ALA A 532 -17.96 18.44 25.79
CA ALA A 532 -18.59 19.76 25.61
C ALA A 532 -17.61 20.95 25.44
N SER A 533 -16.35 20.80 25.87
CA SER A 533 -15.29 21.80 25.77
C SER A 533 -14.47 21.74 24.47
N SER A 534 -14.76 20.80 23.56
CA SER A 534 -14.01 20.59 22.32
C SER A 534 -14.43 21.62 21.26
N GLY A 535 -13.96 22.86 21.42
CA GLY A 535 -14.34 24.05 20.64
C GLY A 535 -13.92 24.12 19.17
N ASN A 536 -13.43 23.04 18.55
CA ASN A 536 -12.81 23.10 17.21
C ASN A 536 -13.51 22.32 16.09
N ILE A 537 -14.60 21.59 16.34
CA ILE A 537 -15.40 21.05 15.23
C ILE A 537 -16.33 22.16 14.71
N ARG A 538 -15.75 23.08 13.94
CA ARG A 538 -16.48 24.08 13.14
C ARG A 538 -16.96 23.40 11.86
N MET A 539 -18.22 23.60 11.49
CA MET A 539 -18.65 23.48 10.09
C MET A 539 -19.36 24.78 9.73
N PRO A 540 -19.06 25.41 8.58
CA PRO A 540 -20.06 26.13 7.82
C PRO A 540 -21.04 25.13 7.21
N SER A 541 -22.32 25.42 7.27
CA SER A 541 -23.38 24.72 6.57
C SER A 541 -23.15 24.80 5.06
N VAL A 542 -23.26 23.66 4.37
CA VAL A 542 -23.46 23.60 2.92
C VAL A 542 -24.92 23.97 2.64
N SER A 543 -25.29 25.22 2.91
CA SER A 543 -26.52 25.92 2.47
C SER A 543 -26.85 27.15 3.33
N GLU A 544 -25.97 28.15 3.43
CA GLU A 544 -26.40 29.49 3.87
C GLU A 544 -25.72 30.57 3.03
N ASP A 545 -26.14 30.68 1.76
CA ASP A 545 -26.23 31.98 1.09
C ASP A 545 -27.42 32.74 1.70
N THR A 546 -27.27 33.22 2.94
CA THR A 546 -28.15 34.25 3.47
C THR A 546 -27.38 35.11 4.47
N LYS A 547 -27.58 36.41 4.33
CA LYS A 547 -26.82 37.52 4.90
C LYS A 547 -26.42 37.31 6.38
N PRO A 548 -25.22 37.79 6.79
CA PRO A 548 -24.72 37.63 8.15
C PRO A 548 -25.61 38.41 9.11
N THR A 549 -26.47 37.68 9.82
CA THR A 549 -27.05 38.18 11.07
C THR A 549 -26.41 37.39 12.20
N ASN A 550 -25.79 38.14 13.10
CA ASN A 550 -25.04 37.66 14.25
C ASN A 550 -25.76 36.52 14.97
N SER A 551 -25.23 35.30 14.89
CA SER A 551 -25.30 34.37 16.02
C SER A 551 -24.19 33.34 15.95
N LEU A 552 -23.11 33.62 16.70
CA LEU A 552 -22.24 32.60 17.29
C LEU A 552 -23.12 31.74 18.21
N THR A 553 -23.84 30.76 17.66
CA THR A 553 -24.64 29.85 18.48
C THR A 553 -23.72 28.80 19.10
N ALA A 554 -23.68 28.87 20.43
CA ALA A 554 -22.94 28.05 21.35
C ALA A 554 -23.27 26.55 21.23
N PHE A 555 -22.32 25.71 21.62
CA PHE A 555 -22.52 24.31 21.97
C PHE A 555 -23.80 24.16 22.80
N ASN A 556 -24.79 23.38 22.34
CA ASN A 556 -25.94 23.00 23.15
C ASN A 556 -25.64 21.67 23.86
N PRO A 557 -25.48 21.65 25.21
CA PRO A 557 -25.24 20.41 25.96
C PRO A 557 -26.38 19.39 25.85
N MET A 558 -27.58 19.82 25.46
CA MET A 558 -28.77 18.97 25.28
C MET A 558 -28.85 18.30 23.90
N ASP A 559 -27.98 18.68 22.95
CA ASP A 559 -27.92 18.06 21.62
C ASP A 559 -26.50 17.54 21.34
N PRO A 560 -26.15 16.33 21.85
CA PRO A 560 -24.83 15.76 21.64
C PRO A 560 -24.53 15.54 20.16
N ARG A 561 -23.41 16.13 19.69
CA ARG A 561 -22.91 15.98 18.32
C ARG A 561 -22.11 14.69 18.21
N LEU A 562 -22.46 13.79 17.28
CA LEU A 562 -21.68 12.58 17.02
C LEU A 562 -20.66 12.81 15.89
N VAL A 563 -19.52 12.10 15.95
CA VAL A 563 -18.48 12.09 14.91
C VAL A 563 -18.18 10.64 14.54
N LEU A 564 -18.17 10.33 13.25
CA LEU A 564 -17.74 9.03 12.74
C LEU A 564 -16.24 9.09 12.48
N ILE A 565 -15.51 8.04 12.86
CA ILE A 565 -14.05 7.93 12.68
C ILE A 565 -13.68 6.53 12.17
N ASP A 566 -12.41 6.36 11.80
CA ASP A 566 -11.85 5.06 11.42
C ASP A 566 -12.46 4.48 10.13
N PHE A 567 -12.35 5.26 9.05
CA PHE A 567 -12.77 4.88 7.70
C PHE A 567 -11.80 3.88 7.04
N GLU A 568 -11.17 2.99 7.82
CA GLU A 568 -10.21 1.97 7.34
C GLU A 568 -10.87 1.05 6.31
N TYR A 569 -12.13 0.66 6.52
CA TYR A 569 -12.87 -0.20 5.61
C TYR A 569 -13.70 0.57 4.57
N ALA A 570 -13.57 1.90 4.50
CA ALA A 570 -14.48 2.71 3.71
C ALA A 570 -14.21 2.58 2.20
N ALA A 571 -15.30 2.44 1.44
CA ALA A 571 -15.27 2.27 -0.01
C ALA A 571 -16.63 2.63 -0.60
N TYR A 572 -16.72 2.77 -1.93
CA TYR A 572 -18.04 2.70 -2.57
C TYR A 572 -18.58 1.28 -2.42
N ASN A 573 -19.79 1.18 -1.89
CA ASN A 573 -20.46 -0.07 -1.59
C ASN A 573 -21.98 0.14 -1.62
N TYR A 574 -22.73 -0.95 -1.56
CA TYR A 574 -24.17 -0.90 -1.37
C TYR A 574 -24.49 -0.30 0.00
N ARG A 575 -25.26 0.79 0.05
CA ARG A 575 -25.64 1.44 1.33
C ARG A 575 -26.38 0.48 2.27
N GLY A 576 -27.09 -0.50 1.71
CA GLY A 576 -27.77 -1.55 2.46
C GLY A 576 -26.81 -2.38 3.32
N PHE A 577 -25.56 -2.54 2.90
CA PHE A 577 -24.53 -3.19 3.70
C PHE A 577 -24.14 -2.36 4.92
N ASP A 578 -23.94 -1.05 4.77
CA ASP A 578 -23.56 -0.18 5.88
C ASP A 578 -24.65 -0.14 6.96
N PHE A 579 -25.91 -0.10 6.55
CA PHE A 579 -27.06 -0.21 7.46
C PHE A 579 -27.13 -1.58 8.15
N ALA A 580 -27.04 -2.67 7.38
CA ALA A 580 -27.14 -4.01 7.92
C ALA A 580 -26.02 -4.30 8.91
N SER A 581 -24.79 -3.90 8.57
CA SER A 581 -23.65 -4.06 9.47
C SER A 581 -23.85 -3.25 10.74
N HIS A 582 -24.28 -1.98 10.65
CA HIS A 582 -24.55 -1.16 11.83
C HIS A 582 -25.63 -1.78 12.75
N PHE A 583 -26.71 -2.32 12.19
CA PHE A 583 -27.76 -2.98 12.98
C PHE A 583 -27.30 -4.31 13.60
N VAL A 584 -26.39 -5.03 12.95
CA VAL A 584 -25.73 -6.21 13.54
C VAL A 584 -24.91 -5.80 14.76
N GLU A 585 -24.22 -4.66 14.73
CA GLU A 585 -23.41 -4.18 15.87
C GLU A 585 -24.26 -3.84 17.12
N TYR A 586 -25.59 -3.66 17.01
CA TYR A 586 -26.45 -3.53 18.20
C TYR A 586 -26.44 -4.79 19.07
N THR A 587 -26.05 -5.92 18.47
CA THR A 587 -26.04 -7.24 19.10
C THR A 587 -24.67 -7.67 19.59
N ILE A 588 -23.61 -6.86 19.43
CA ILE A 588 -22.25 -7.28 19.76
C ILE A 588 -21.65 -6.29 20.74
N LYS A 589 -21.28 -6.78 21.92
CA LYS A 589 -20.60 -5.99 22.94
C LYS A 589 -19.13 -6.38 23.00
N TYR A 590 -18.24 -5.43 22.70
CA TYR A 590 -16.79 -5.65 22.71
C TYR A 590 -16.10 -5.25 24.03
N ASP A 591 -16.76 -4.48 24.90
CA ASP A 591 -16.21 -4.13 26.23
C ASP A 591 -16.55 -5.22 27.26
N VAL A 592 -15.97 -6.39 27.06
CA VAL A 592 -16.09 -7.57 27.92
C VAL A 592 -14.70 -7.99 28.39
N GLU A 593 -14.50 -8.03 29.71
CA GLU A 593 -13.20 -8.36 30.31
C GLU A 593 -12.86 -9.85 30.15
N ASP A 594 -13.86 -10.72 30.27
CA ASP A 594 -13.70 -12.16 30.16
C ASP A 594 -13.51 -12.60 28.70
N TYR A 595 -12.63 -13.57 28.49
CA TYR A 595 -12.48 -14.24 27.19
C TYR A 595 -13.83 -14.86 26.76
N PRO A 596 -14.28 -14.70 25.49
CA PRO A 596 -13.52 -14.29 24.30
C PRO A 596 -13.45 -12.77 24.04
N ASN A 597 -13.74 -11.94 25.05
CA ASN A 597 -13.71 -10.47 24.99
C ASN A 597 -14.79 -9.86 24.11
N TYR A 598 -15.85 -10.62 23.86
CA TYR A 598 -17.09 -10.12 23.31
C TYR A 598 -18.29 -10.92 23.83
N GLU A 599 -19.48 -10.33 23.74
CA GLU A 599 -20.75 -10.99 24.04
C GLU A 599 -21.76 -10.70 22.94
N PHE A 600 -22.48 -11.73 22.48
CA PHE A 600 -23.62 -11.56 21.59
C PHE A 600 -24.92 -11.39 22.40
N LEU A 601 -25.70 -10.39 22.05
CA LEU A 601 -26.98 -10.01 22.64
C LEU A 601 -28.06 -10.01 21.54
N PRO A 602 -28.53 -11.19 21.06
CA PRO A 602 -29.42 -11.30 19.91
C PRO A 602 -30.75 -10.54 20.07
N GLU A 603 -31.23 -10.42 21.30
CA GLU A 603 -32.44 -9.70 21.68
C GLU A 603 -32.38 -8.19 21.42
N ARG A 604 -31.18 -7.65 21.18
CA ARG A 604 -30.96 -6.23 20.88
C ARG A 604 -31.01 -5.89 19.40
N PHE A 605 -31.15 -6.89 18.52
CA PHE A 605 -31.30 -6.61 17.10
C PHE A 605 -32.53 -5.70 16.89
N PRO A 606 -32.41 -4.60 16.13
CA PRO A 606 -33.47 -3.61 16.05
C PRO A 606 -34.75 -4.20 15.44
N THR A 607 -35.90 -3.80 15.99
CA THR A 607 -37.19 -4.18 15.40
C THR A 607 -37.39 -3.49 14.05
N LYS A 608 -38.37 -3.93 13.26
CA LYS A 608 -38.69 -3.31 11.97
C LYS A 608 -39.10 -1.85 12.13
N GLU A 609 -39.81 -1.53 13.21
CA GLU A 609 -40.23 -0.18 13.58
C GLU A 609 -39.01 0.70 13.87
N HIS A 610 -38.04 0.19 14.63
CA HIS A 610 -36.80 0.92 14.92
C HIS A 610 -35.97 1.14 13.66
N MET A 611 -35.82 0.12 12.81
CA MET A 611 -35.14 0.27 11.51
C MET A 611 -35.86 1.31 10.64
N PHE A 612 -37.20 1.30 10.62
CA PHE A 612 -37.99 2.28 9.88
C PHE A 612 -37.78 3.71 10.38
N GLU A 613 -37.73 3.93 11.70
CA GLU A 613 -37.43 5.24 12.28
C GLU A 613 -36.01 5.71 11.95
N PHE A 614 -35.04 4.80 11.99
CA PHE A 614 -33.67 5.07 11.56
C PHE A 614 -33.63 5.52 10.09
N MET A 615 -34.26 4.77 9.19
CA MET A 615 -34.31 5.12 7.76
C MET A 615 -35.06 6.43 7.53
N SER A 616 -36.11 6.70 8.30
CA SER A 616 -36.84 7.96 8.23
C SER A 616 -35.97 9.15 8.59
N SER A 617 -35.15 9.03 9.65
CA SER A 617 -34.18 10.06 10.04
C SER A 617 -33.08 10.24 8.99
N TYR A 618 -32.58 9.15 8.42
CA TYR A 618 -31.64 9.18 7.29
C TYR A 618 -32.23 9.95 6.10
N ILE A 619 -33.45 9.62 5.66
CA ILE A 619 -34.09 10.24 4.49
C ILE A 619 -34.32 11.73 4.74
N ARG A 620 -34.81 12.11 5.93
CA ARG A 620 -35.05 13.53 6.27
C ARG A 620 -33.77 14.36 6.29
N GLU A 621 -32.61 13.75 6.57
CA GLU A 621 -31.32 14.44 6.46
C GLU A 621 -30.97 14.75 5.00
N ILE A 622 -31.25 13.82 4.08
CA ILE A 622 -30.97 14.00 2.64
C ILE A 622 -32.03 14.87 1.97
N GLN A 623 -33.27 14.76 2.41
CA GLN A 623 -34.44 15.42 1.84
C GLN A 623 -35.24 16.13 2.95
N PRO A 624 -34.76 17.28 3.46
CA PRO A 624 -35.42 17.98 4.58
C PRO A 624 -36.85 18.40 4.30
N ASN A 625 -37.19 18.60 3.02
CA ASN A 625 -38.50 19.06 2.57
C ASN A 625 -39.42 17.92 2.09
N ALA A 626 -39.03 16.65 2.25
CA ALA A 626 -39.86 15.51 1.86
C ALA A 626 -41.11 15.40 2.75
N THR A 627 -42.25 15.07 2.14
CA THR A 627 -43.50 14.82 2.87
C THR A 627 -43.43 13.48 3.61
N ASP A 628 -44.21 13.33 4.69
CA ASP A 628 -44.22 12.10 5.48
C ASP A 628 -44.60 10.86 4.65
N ALA A 629 -45.50 11.00 3.67
CA ALA A 629 -45.86 9.91 2.76
C ALA A 629 -44.66 9.41 1.94
N VAL A 630 -43.80 10.33 1.47
CA VAL A 630 -42.58 10.00 0.72
C VAL A 630 -41.55 9.35 1.64
N VAL A 631 -41.33 9.93 2.81
CA VAL A 631 -40.39 9.38 3.82
C VAL A 631 -40.79 7.97 4.21
N ASN A 632 -42.07 7.74 4.54
CA ASN A 632 -42.55 6.42 4.96
C ASN A 632 -42.40 5.37 3.86
N SER A 633 -42.81 5.70 2.63
CA SER A 633 -42.68 4.78 1.48
C SER A 633 -41.21 4.43 1.19
N GLN A 634 -40.30 5.41 1.22
CA GLN A 634 -38.88 5.16 1.02
C GLN A 634 -38.25 4.40 2.19
N ALA A 635 -38.61 4.71 3.43
CA ALA A 635 -38.10 4.04 4.62
C ALA A 635 -38.47 2.54 4.61
N GLU A 636 -39.70 2.18 4.27
CA GLU A 636 -40.11 0.77 4.11
C GLU A 636 -39.27 0.02 3.07
N ASN A 637 -39.00 0.67 1.93
CA ASN A 637 -38.17 0.08 0.88
C ASN A 637 -36.71 -0.07 1.32
N MET A 638 -36.16 0.92 2.04
CA MET A 638 -34.81 0.85 2.60
C MET A 638 -34.66 -0.23 3.67
N VAL A 639 -35.70 -0.49 4.47
CA VAL A 639 -35.69 -1.64 5.39
C VAL A 639 -35.58 -2.93 4.60
N LYS A 640 -36.42 -3.14 3.56
CA LYS A 640 -36.35 -4.34 2.70
C LYS A 640 -35.01 -4.50 2.01
N GLU A 641 -34.46 -3.40 1.50
CA GLU A 641 -33.13 -3.30 0.88
C GLU A 641 -32.00 -3.77 1.81
N THR A 642 -32.13 -3.51 3.12
CA THR A 642 -31.11 -3.78 4.13
C THR A 642 -31.08 -5.25 4.56
N ILE A 643 -32.24 -5.92 4.64
CA ILE A 643 -32.37 -7.27 5.20
C ILE A 643 -31.41 -8.31 4.59
N PRO A 644 -31.23 -8.44 3.26
CA PRO A 644 -30.36 -9.46 2.70
C PRO A 644 -28.89 -9.28 3.14
N PHE A 645 -28.45 -8.04 3.37
CA PHE A 645 -27.08 -7.72 3.76
C PHE A 645 -26.73 -8.12 5.20
N ILE A 646 -27.70 -8.50 6.04
CA ILE A 646 -27.44 -9.01 7.40
C ILE A 646 -26.57 -10.26 7.34
N ALA A 647 -26.93 -11.22 6.47
CA ALA A 647 -26.13 -12.42 6.27
C ALA A 647 -24.75 -12.08 5.68
N VAL A 648 -24.69 -11.12 4.76
CA VAL A 648 -23.44 -10.66 4.14
C VAL A 648 -22.47 -10.11 5.19
N SER A 649 -22.93 -9.26 6.12
CA SER A 649 -22.11 -8.74 7.22
C SER A 649 -21.58 -9.87 8.10
N HIS A 650 -22.39 -10.88 8.41
CA HIS A 650 -21.94 -12.04 9.18
C HIS A 650 -20.85 -12.86 8.46
N LEU A 651 -20.99 -13.11 7.14
CA LEU A 651 -19.95 -13.80 6.37
C LEU A 651 -18.65 -12.98 6.31
N PHE A 652 -18.79 -11.68 6.01
CA PHE A 652 -17.67 -10.75 5.88
C PHE A 652 -16.77 -10.73 7.12
N TRP A 653 -17.37 -10.45 8.27
CA TRP A 653 -16.64 -10.39 9.54
C TRP A 653 -16.28 -11.77 10.11
N GLY A 654 -17.00 -12.84 9.70
CA GLY A 654 -16.65 -14.22 10.05
C GLY A 654 -15.35 -14.67 9.41
N VAL A 655 -15.18 -14.44 8.10
CA VAL A 655 -13.93 -14.73 7.37
C VAL A 655 -12.79 -13.86 7.88
N TRP A 656 -13.05 -12.57 8.12
CA TRP A 656 -12.08 -11.67 8.74
C TRP A 656 -11.63 -12.19 10.10
N GLY A 657 -12.56 -12.59 10.98
CA GLY A 657 -12.26 -13.12 12.31
C GLY A 657 -11.37 -14.36 12.26
N LEU A 658 -11.68 -15.33 11.38
CA LEU A 658 -10.84 -16.52 11.21
C LEU A 658 -9.42 -16.19 10.75
N LEU A 659 -9.26 -15.21 9.85
CA LEU A 659 -7.94 -14.78 9.40
C LEU A 659 -7.14 -14.07 10.52
N GLN A 660 -7.81 -13.28 11.36
CA GLN A 660 -7.13 -12.54 12.43
C GLN A 660 -6.52 -13.44 13.51
N VAL A 661 -6.95 -14.70 13.64
CA VAL A 661 -6.32 -15.69 14.53
C VAL A 661 -4.82 -15.82 14.26
N GLU A 662 -4.42 -15.78 12.99
CA GLU A 662 -3.02 -15.99 12.58
C GLU A 662 -2.25 -14.67 12.44
N LEU A 663 -2.95 -13.54 12.34
CA LEU A 663 -2.34 -12.23 12.01
C LEU A 663 -2.29 -11.26 13.19
N SER A 664 -3.27 -11.32 14.10
CA SER A 664 -3.45 -10.29 15.12
C SER A 664 -2.73 -10.62 16.41
N PRO A 665 -1.92 -9.69 16.96
CA PRO A 665 -1.35 -9.83 18.30
C PRO A 665 -2.32 -9.41 19.42
N VAL A 666 -3.57 -9.05 19.09
CA VAL A 666 -4.55 -8.55 20.07
C VAL A 666 -5.14 -9.72 20.86
N GLY A 667 -5.21 -9.55 22.19
CA GLY A 667 -5.85 -10.52 23.09
C GLY A 667 -7.38 -10.50 22.97
N PHE A 668 -7.90 -10.96 21.84
CA PHE A 668 -9.32 -11.09 21.52
C PHE A 668 -9.58 -12.50 20.98
N GLY A 669 -10.72 -13.10 21.33
CA GLY A 669 -11.10 -14.45 20.88
C GLY A 669 -11.54 -14.49 19.42
N PHE A 670 -10.62 -14.21 18.49
CA PHE A 670 -10.89 -14.15 17.05
C PHE A 670 -11.44 -15.47 16.49
N ALA A 671 -11.00 -16.60 17.04
CA ALA A 671 -11.39 -17.91 16.55
C ALA A 671 -12.87 -18.20 16.89
N GLU A 672 -13.30 -17.88 18.10
CA GLU A 672 -14.68 -17.94 18.57
C GLU A 672 -15.54 -16.93 17.81
N TYR A 673 -15.06 -15.69 17.70
CA TYR A 673 -15.77 -14.62 17.00
C TYR A 673 -16.05 -14.99 15.54
N GLY A 674 -15.02 -15.44 14.81
CA GLY A 674 -15.15 -15.87 13.41
C GLY A 674 -16.18 -16.98 13.24
N ARG A 675 -16.16 -17.98 14.13
CA ARG A 675 -17.12 -19.10 14.12
C ARG A 675 -18.53 -18.69 14.51
N ASP A 676 -18.70 -17.81 15.50
CA ASP A 676 -20.01 -17.29 15.89
C ASP A 676 -20.65 -16.47 14.76
N ARG A 677 -19.87 -15.59 14.13
CA ARG A 677 -20.30 -14.83 12.95
C ARG A 677 -20.68 -15.76 11.80
N LEU A 678 -19.90 -16.81 11.52
CA LEU A 678 -20.26 -17.80 10.50
C LEU A 678 -21.53 -18.60 10.87
N GLY A 679 -21.73 -18.97 12.14
CA GLY A 679 -22.96 -19.61 12.61
C GLY A 679 -24.18 -18.71 12.37
N LEU A 680 -24.05 -17.41 12.63
CA LEU A 680 -25.07 -16.40 12.34
C LEU A 680 -25.26 -16.18 10.84
N TYR A 681 -24.22 -16.29 10.02
CA TYR A 681 -24.36 -16.29 8.55
C TYR A 681 -25.28 -17.43 8.11
N TYR A 682 -25.05 -18.66 8.57
CA TYR A 682 -25.89 -19.81 8.21
C TYR A 682 -27.32 -19.65 8.72
N LYS A 683 -27.51 -19.16 9.95
CA LYS A 683 -28.84 -18.84 10.50
C LYS A 683 -29.62 -17.84 9.64
N ASN A 684 -28.93 -16.90 9.02
CA ASN A 684 -29.55 -15.82 8.22
C ASN A 684 -29.41 -16.05 6.70
N LYS A 685 -28.87 -17.19 6.26
CA LYS A 685 -28.49 -17.42 4.86
C LYS A 685 -29.68 -17.31 3.89
N ASP A 686 -30.88 -17.69 4.33
CA ASP A 686 -32.10 -17.59 3.53
C ASP A 686 -32.46 -16.13 3.19
N LEU A 687 -31.99 -15.14 3.95
CA LEU A 687 -32.20 -13.72 3.63
C LEU A 687 -31.53 -13.33 2.32
N LEU A 688 -30.48 -14.03 1.87
CA LEU A 688 -29.81 -13.76 0.59
C LEU A 688 -30.73 -13.98 -0.62
N LYS A 689 -31.74 -14.85 -0.49
CA LYS A 689 -32.73 -15.10 -1.56
C LYS A 689 -33.53 -13.83 -1.90
N LYS A 690 -33.62 -12.89 -0.94
CA LYS A 690 -34.32 -11.62 -1.10
C LYS A 690 -33.59 -10.63 -2.03
N PHE A 691 -32.36 -10.91 -2.45
CA PHE A 691 -31.74 -10.16 -3.55
C PHE A 691 -32.43 -10.42 -4.90
N GLU A 692 -33.21 -11.50 -5.01
CA GLU A 692 -33.95 -11.87 -6.22
C GLU A 692 -35.41 -11.39 -6.23
N GLU A 693 -35.92 -10.93 -5.07
CA GLU A 693 -37.24 -10.31 -4.88
C GLU A 693 -37.20 -8.81 -5.23
#